data_AF-A0A847DRP3-F1
#
_entry.id   AF-A0A847DRP3-F1
#
_cell.length_a   1.000
_cell.length_b   1.000
_cell.length_c   1.000
_cell.angle_alpha   90.00
_cell.angle_beta   90.00
_cell.angle_gamma   90.00
#
_symmetry.space_group_name_H-M   'P 1'
#
loop_
_entity.id
_entity.type
_entity.pdbx_description
1 polymer ?
#
loop_
_entity_poly.entity_id
_entity_poly.type
_entity_poly.pdbx_seq_one_letter_code
_entity_poly.pdbx_strand_id
1 'polypeptide(L)'
;MSEANSGKAGSRWQFWIDRGGTFTDVVARRPDGSLQTAKLLSENPELYPDAAVEGIRRMLGLGPDDPIVGARVEAVKMGTTVATNALLERHGEPLLLAVTRGFRDALRIAYQNRPKLFERRIVLPELLHEQVVEIDERVSVDGEVLVPLDEAGAAAAFRRAFDDGLRAIAIVLMHGYRHVAHEERLAQIAREIGFTQVSVSHRVSPLIRFVPRGDTTVVDAYLSPVLRRYVQQVAASMQGVTLQFMQSNGGLTDAHTFQGKDSILSGPAGGIVGMARVSSAAGFDRVIGFDMGGTSTDVSHYAGEFERELDTLVAGVRMRAPMMSIHTVAAGGGSILHFDGARMRVGPDSAGANPGPACYRRGGPLTVTDANVMLGKLQPRFFPPVFGRDGNEPLDADIVRERFTALAAEIAAATGRRMSPEEVAQGFLDIAVANMANAIKKISVQRGYDITSYTLTTFGGAGGQHACLVADALAMPRVLAHPLAGVLSAYGMGLAEQVAMRERSVEHRLDDAGHAQAAAVLDELEAAASAELVAQGEAAERLRPARRLLLRYEGTDTSLPVAWGPIETLRADFERAYRQRFAFLLPDRALIIESAIAEVLGAPAEESHIAGPGASGAGAPSPATTAVATVPMFAGGDWRDTPLYERDSLATGTAIDGPAIVVEATATTIVEPGWRATVSERGDLVLERFVPRPKRVAVGTDADPVMLEIFNNLFMSIAEQMGYRLQNTAHSVNIKERLDFSCAIFDADGNLVANAPHMPVHLGSMGASVQAVIREHVAPQADPNAASGAGAAGDGPAAGSRRPRDPLKPGDVYMLNDPYAGGTHLPDVTVITPVFDEAGERILFYVG
;
A
#
# COMPACT_ATOMS: atom_id res chain seq x y z
N MET A 1 -47.93 43.13 -0.70
CA MET A 1 -47.84 41.85 0.03
C MET A 1 -47.00 40.89 -0.80
N SER A 2 -45.69 41.06 -0.68
CA SER A 2 -44.67 40.19 -1.26
C SER A 2 -43.70 39.89 -0.13
N GLU A 3 -43.76 38.67 0.40
CA GLU A 3 -42.67 38.15 1.21
C GLU A 3 -42.06 36.98 0.46
N ALA A 4 -40.79 37.19 0.14
CA ALA A 4 -39.91 36.28 -0.52
C ALA A 4 -39.67 35.06 0.38
N ASN A 5 -39.95 33.87 -0.16
CA ASN A 5 -39.51 32.62 0.42
C ASN A 5 -38.05 32.37 0.01
N SER A 6 -37.11 33.05 0.65
CA SER A 6 -35.68 32.72 0.60
C SER A 6 -35.41 31.54 1.53
N GLY A 7 -35.76 30.33 1.08
CA GLY A 7 -35.37 29.09 1.74
C GLY A 7 -33.85 28.97 1.78
N LYS A 8 -33.26 29.02 2.97
CA LYS A 8 -31.86 28.70 3.22
C LYS A 8 -31.55 27.31 2.64
N ALA A 9 -30.53 27.21 1.80
CA ALA A 9 -29.92 25.94 1.43
C ALA A 9 -29.33 25.29 2.69
N GLY A 10 -29.81 24.09 3.01
CA GLY A 10 -29.43 23.24 4.12
C GLY A 10 -30.67 22.58 4.74
N SER A 11 -30.78 21.26 4.90
CA SER A 11 -29.72 20.24 4.91
C SER A 11 -30.33 18.93 5.43
N ARG A 12 -30.13 17.85 4.69
CA ARG A 12 -30.44 16.50 5.17
C ARG A 12 -29.16 15.91 5.78
N TRP A 13 -29.31 14.82 6.52
CA TRP A 13 -28.15 14.09 7.03
C TRP A 13 -27.33 13.52 5.88
N GLN A 14 -26.01 13.51 6.04
CA GLN A 14 -25.12 12.68 5.23
C GLN A 14 -24.35 11.74 6.16
N PHE A 15 -24.14 10.51 5.72
CA PHE A 15 -23.35 9.52 6.46
C PHE A 15 -22.19 9.03 5.61
N TRP A 16 -21.03 8.95 6.22
CA TRP A 16 -19.80 8.48 5.61
C TRP A 16 -19.25 7.36 6.48
N ILE A 17 -19.05 6.18 5.88
CA ILE A 17 -18.89 4.94 6.66
C ILE A 17 -17.73 4.11 6.11
N ASP A 18 -16.75 3.83 6.95
CA ASP A 18 -15.72 2.85 6.67
C ASP A 18 -16.01 1.56 7.43
N ARG A 19 -16.45 0.51 6.72
CA ARG A 19 -16.65 -0.82 7.31
C ARG A 19 -15.34 -1.61 7.22
N GLY A 20 -14.51 -1.47 8.23
CA GLY A 20 -13.30 -2.26 8.43
C GLY A 20 -13.59 -3.70 8.89
N GLY A 21 -12.53 -4.49 9.11
CA GLY A 21 -12.67 -5.89 9.56
C GLY A 21 -13.06 -6.04 11.04
N THR A 22 -12.60 -5.13 11.91
CA THR A 22 -12.89 -5.17 13.36
C THR A 22 -13.95 -4.16 13.77
N PHE A 23 -13.83 -2.92 13.30
CA PHE A 23 -14.75 -1.84 13.60
C PHE A 23 -15.29 -1.19 12.34
N THR A 24 -16.53 -0.71 12.46
CA THR A 24 -17.17 0.18 11.51
C THR A 24 -17.12 1.59 12.07
N ASP A 25 -16.48 2.50 11.34
CA ASP A 25 -16.35 3.90 11.67
C ASP A 25 -17.41 4.70 10.91
N VAL A 26 -18.25 5.43 11.64
CA VAL A 26 -19.35 6.23 11.09
C VAL A 26 -19.09 7.70 11.38
N VAL A 27 -19.06 8.51 10.34
CA VAL A 27 -19.07 9.98 10.42
C VAL A 27 -20.38 10.47 9.83
N ALA A 28 -21.11 11.28 10.58
CA ALA A 28 -22.36 11.86 10.13
C ALA A 28 -22.27 13.38 10.12
N ARG A 29 -22.65 13.98 9.00
CA ARG A 29 -22.90 15.41 8.89
C ARG A 29 -24.37 15.67 9.18
N ARG A 30 -24.63 16.39 10.27
CA ARG A 30 -25.97 16.82 10.65
C ARG A 30 -26.49 17.89 9.70
N PRO A 31 -27.81 18.13 9.70
CA PRO A 31 -28.39 19.28 9.03
C PRO A 31 -27.70 20.62 9.37
N ASP A 32 -27.41 20.89 10.64
CA ASP A 32 -26.75 22.14 11.02
C ASP A 32 -25.27 22.26 10.54
N GLY A 33 -24.75 21.23 9.87
CA GLY A 33 -23.38 21.17 9.35
C GLY A 33 -22.37 20.60 10.34
N SER A 34 -22.75 20.35 11.60
CA SER A 34 -21.86 19.74 12.59
C SER A 34 -21.62 18.26 12.31
N LEU A 35 -20.49 17.75 12.79
CA LEU A 35 -20.12 16.35 12.67
C LEU A 35 -20.39 15.58 13.95
N GLN A 36 -20.81 14.33 13.78
CA GLN A 36 -20.91 13.33 14.83
C GLN A 36 -20.19 12.06 14.39
N THR A 37 -19.52 11.38 15.31
CA THR A 37 -18.85 10.11 15.05
C THR A 37 -19.45 8.99 15.89
N ALA A 38 -19.40 7.76 15.37
CA ALA A 38 -19.65 6.56 16.16
C ALA A 38 -18.74 5.43 15.67
N LYS A 39 -18.46 4.50 16.57
CA LYS A 39 -17.67 3.29 16.31
C LYS A 39 -18.44 2.08 16.79
N LEU A 40 -18.64 1.11 15.91
CA LEU A 40 -19.35 -0.13 16.19
C LEU A 40 -18.45 -1.32 15.86
N LEU A 41 -18.69 -2.48 16.46
CA LEU A 41 -18.06 -3.72 15.99
C LEU A 41 -18.60 -4.05 14.59
N SER A 42 -17.72 -4.39 13.66
CA SER A 42 -18.10 -4.66 12.26
C SER A 42 -19.04 -5.85 12.12
N GLU A 43 -18.92 -6.82 13.03
CA GLU A 43 -19.76 -8.01 13.09
C GLU A 43 -20.25 -8.23 14.53
N ASN A 44 -21.57 -8.18 14.71
CA ASN A 44 -22.23 -8.50 15.97
C ASN A 44 -23.67 -8.98 15.71
N PRO A 45 -23.84 -10.18 15.11
CA PRO A 45 -25.13 -10.67 14.64
C PRO A 45 -26.18 -10.86 15.75
N GLU A 46 -25.74 -10.95 17.02
CA GLU A 46 -26.62 -11.04 18.19
C GLU A 46 -27.35 -9.72 18.48
N LEU A 47 -26.79 -8.58 18.07
CA LEU A 47 -27.35 -7.25 18.33
C LEU A 47 -27.89 -6.57 17.07
N TYR A 48 -27.22 -6.74 15.92
CA TYR A 48 -27.62 -6.08 14.68
C TYR A 48 -27.15 -6.86 13.44
N PRO A 49 -27.93 -6.82 12.33
CA PRO A 49 -27.58 -7.52 11.10
C PRO A 49 -26.47 -6.84 10.30
N ASP A 50 -26.33 -5.51 10.42
CA ASP A 50 -25.28 -4.74 9.75
C ASP A 50 -24.91 -3.49 10.57
N ALA A 51 -23.60 -3.29 10.76
CA ALA A 51 -23.07 -2.21 11.59
C ALA A 51 -23.24 -0.82 10.98
N ALA A 52 -23.23 -0.70 9.64
CA ALA A 52 -23.39 0.59 8.96
C ALA A 52 -24.83 1.08 9.10
N VAL A 53 -25.80 0.21 8.83
CA VAL A 53 -27.23 0.50 9.02
C VAL A 53 -27.52 0.83 10.49
N GLU A 54 -27.00 0.04 11.42
CA GLU A 54 -27.20 0.27 12.86
C GLU A 54 -26.60 1.61 13.33
N GLY A 55 -25.39 1.95 12.86
CA GLY A 55 -24.77 3.24 13.16
C GLY A 55 -25.63 4.42 12.72
N ILE A 56 -26.21 4.35 11.52
CA ILE A 56 -27.16 5.35 11.01
C ILE A 56 -28.43 5.41 11.88
N ARG A 57 -29.01 4.26 12.24
CA ARG A 57 -30.20 4.19 13.09
C ARG A 57 -29.98 4.86 14.44
N ARG A 58 -28.89 4.54 15.14
CA ARG A 58 -28.54 5.13 16.44
C ARG A 58 -28.42 6.64 16.37
N MET A 59 -27.75 7.17 15.35
CA MET A 59 -27.57 8.62 15.19
C MET A 59 -28.87 9.35 14.81
N LEU A 60 -29.77 8.68 14.08
CA LEU A 60 -31.09 9.22 13.73
C LEU A 60 -32.15 9.04 14.83
N GLY A 61 -31.84 8.29 15.90
CA GLY A 61 -32.78 7.93 16.96
C GLY A 61 -33.91 7.02 16.49
N LEU A 62 -33.63 6.13 15.53
CA LEU A 62 -34.60 5.20 14.95
C LEU A 62 -34.67 3.88 15.72
N GLY A 63 -35.86 3.28 15.80
CA GLY A 63 -36.04 1.90 16.27
C GLY A 63 -35.56 0.87 15.25
N PRO A 64 -35.62 -0.44 15.57
CA PRO A 64 -35.11 -1.51 14.70
C PRO A 64 -35.79 -1.60 13.32
N ASP A 65 -37.10 -1.34 13.27
CA ASP A 65 -37.92 -1.53 12.06
C ASP A 65 -38.20 -0.24 11.28
N ASP A 66 -37.80 0.92 11.81
CA ASP A 66 -38.08 2.21 11.15
C ASP A 66 -37.29 2.35 9.84
N PRO A 67 -37.86 2.84 8.73
CA PRO A 67 -37.10 2.99 7.49
C PRO A 67 -36.13 4.18 7.57
N ILE A 68 -34.92 4.03 7.01
CA ILE A 68 -34.04 5.17 6.72
C ILE A 68 -34.51 5.77 5.39
N VAL A 69 -34.95 7.03 5.41
CA VAL A 69 -35.64 7.66 4.26
C VAL A 69 -34.90 8.84 3.68
N GLY A 70 -34.97 8.99 2.35
CA GLY A 70 -34.38 10.08 1.57
C GLY A 70 -34.81 11.49 1.98
N ALA A 71 -35.96 11.62 2.64
CA ALA A 71 -36.42 12.91 3.18
C ALA A 71 -35.56 13.41 4.35
N ARG A 72 -34.92 12.49 5.11
CA ARG A 72 -34.05 12.79 6.25
C ARG A 72 -32.57 12.65 5.92
N VAL A 73 -32.24 11.71 5.03
CA VAL A 73 -30.86 11.38 4.65
C VAL A 73 -30.69 11.67 3.16
N GLU A 74 -29.75 12.54 2.82
CA GLU A 74 -29.41 12.85 1.44
C GLU A 74 -28.57 11.74 0.81
N ALA A 75 -27.48 11.37 1.47
CA ALA A 75 -26.53 10.42 0.92
C ALA A 75 -25.87 9.57 2.02
N VAL A 76 -25.55 8.34 1.65
CA VAL A 76 -24.66 7.44 2.38
C VAL A 76 -23.49 7.11 1.44
N LYS A 77 -22.28 7.44 1.86
CA LYS A 77 -21.04 7.15 1.15
C LYS A 77 -20.24 6.15 1.97
N MET A 78 -19.83 5.02 1.40
CA MET A 78 -19.19 3.99 2.21
C MET A 78 -18.09 3.20 1.50
N GLY A 79 -17.09 2.79 2.25
CA GLY A 79 -16.11 1.78 1.87
C GLY A 79 -16.39 0.48 2.61
N THR A 80 -15.96 -0.63 2.03
CA THR A 80 -16.20 -1.94 2.63
C THR A 80 -15.06 -2.91 2.39
N THR A 81 -14.74 -3.68 3.43
CA THR A 81 -13.77 -4.78 3.36
C THR A 81 -14.38 -6.11 2.93
N VAL A 82 -15.69 -6.17 2.62
CA VAL A 82 -16.40 -7.42 2.27
C VAL A 82 -15.72 -8.17 1.11
N ALA A 83 -15.35 -7.48 0.03
CA ALA A 83 -14.67 -8.12 -1.10
C ALA A 83 -13.25 -8.58 -0.74
N THR A 84 -12.48 -7.75 -0.03
CA THR A 84 -11.14 -8.11 0.43
C THR A 84 -11.18 -9.35 1.33
N ASN A 85 -12.12 -9.40 2.28
CA ASN A 85 -12.29 -10.54 3.19
C ASN A 85 -12.75 -11.79 2.43
N ALA A 86 -13.73 -11.66 1.53
CA ALA A 86 -14.17 -12.78 0.69
C ALA A 86 -13.01 -13.35 -0.16
N LEU A 87 -12.10 -12.51 -0.64
CA LEU A 87 -10.91 -12.95 -1.37
C LEU A 87 -9.89 -13.65 -0.46
N LEU A 88 -9.65 -13.13 0.75
CA LEU A 88 -8.73 -13.69 1.75
C LEU A 88 -9.22 -15.04 2.30
N GLU A 89 -10.52 -15.13 2.62
CA GLU A 89 -11.18 -16.30 3.21
C GLU A 89 -11.63 -17.32 2.16
N ARG A 90 -11.49 -17.01 0.87
CA ARG A 90 -11.98 -17.85 -0.25
C ARG A 90 -13.49 -18.10 -0.20
N HIS A 91 -14.25 -17.06 0.15
CA HIS A 91 -15.71 -17.06 0.25
C HIS A 91 -16.41 -16.29 -0.89
N GLY A 92 -15.87 -16.34 -2.10
CA GLY A 92 -16.54 -15.83 -3.31
C GLY A 92 -17.41 -16.86 -4.03
N GLU A 93 -17.96 -16.47 -5.16
CA GLU A 93 -18.88 -17.30 -5.95
C GLU A 93 -18.11 -18.32 -6.80
N PRO A 94 -18.42 -19.63 -6.73
CA PRO A 94 -17.86 -20.62 -7.64
C PRO A 94 -18.15 -20.26 -9.10
N LEU A 95 -17.13 -20.34 -9.96
CA LEU A 95 -17.25 -19.89 -11.35
C LEU A 95 -16.61 -20.83 -12.37
N LEU A 96 -17.14 -20.74 -13.59
CA LEU A 96 -16.57 -21.30 -14.81
C LEU A 96 -15.60 -20.32 -15.46
N LEU A 97 -14.43 -20.80 -15.88
CA LEU A 97 -13.52 -20.06 -16.74
C LEU A 97 -13.64 -20.56 -18.19
N ALA A 98 -14.03 -19.69 -19.12
CA ALA A 98 -14.04 -19.95 -20.54
C ALA A 98 -12.83 -19.30 -21.22
N VAL A 99 -11.97 -20.10 -21.84
CA VAL A 99 -10.71 -19.66 -22.45
C VAL A 99 -10.52 -20.23 -23.84
N THR A 100 -9.75 -19.55 -24.68
CA THR A 100 -9.35 -20.09 -25.99
C THR A 100 -8.69 -21.46 -25.84
N ARG A 101 -9.02 -22.41 -26.73
CA ARG A 101 -8.40 -23.74 -26.76
C ARG A 101 -6.86 -23.68 -26.80
N GLY A 102 -6.22 -24.52 -25.99
CA GLY A 102 -4.78 -24.57 -25.76
C GLY A 102 -4.30 -23.71 -24.57
N PHE A 103 -5.18 -22.92 -23.94
CA PHE A 103 -4.83 -22.01 -22.85
C PHE A 103 -5.45 -22.39 -21.50
N ARG A 104 -5.98 -23.61 -21.36
CA ARG A 104 -6.63 -24.12 -20.13
C ARG A 104 -5.86 -23.80 -18.85
N ASP A 105 -4.56 -24.09 -18.84
CA ASP A 105 -3.72 -23.96 -17.65
C ASP A 105 -2.95 -22.63 -17.57
N ALA A 106 -3.22 -21.66 -18.45
CA ALA A 106 -2.43 -20.43 -18.55
C ALA A 106 -2.42 -19.62 -17.25
N LEU A 107 -3.57 -19.47 -16.57
CA LEU A 107 -3.64 -18.73 -15.30
C LEU A 107 -2.96 -19.49 -14.15
N ARG A 108 -3.04 -20.83 -14.18
CA ARG A 108 -2.38 -21.72 -13.22
C ARG A 108 -0.86 -21.72 -13.37
N ILE A 109 -0.36 -21.76 -14.61
CA ILE A 109 1.08 -21.73 -14.94
C ILE A 109 1.68 -20.38 -14.59
N ALA A 110 0.91 -19.30 -14.75
CA ALA A 110 1.31 -17.98 -14.29
C ALA A 110 2.62 -17.52 -14.97
N TYR A 111 3.54 -16.96 -14.18
CA TYR A 111 4.89 -16.58 -14.60
C TYR A 111 5.96 -17.55 -14.10
N GLN A 112 5.57 -18.67 -13.47
CA GLN A 112 6.47 -19.66 -12.86
C GLN A 112 7.43 -19.12 -11.79
N ASN A 113 7.19 -17.90 -11.29
CA ASN A 113 7.98 -17.28 -10.24
C ASN A 113 7.78 -17.99 -8.89
N ARG A 114 8.83 -18.03 -8.05
CA ARG A 114 8.82 -18.69 -6.73
C ARG A 114 8.97 -17.66 -5.61
N PRO A 115 7.87 -17.22 -4.97
CA PRO A 115 7.93 -16.21 -3.90
C PRO A 115 8.82 -16.63 -2.73
N LYS A 116 8.82 -17.94 -2.41
CA LYS A 116 9.67 -18.53 -1.37
C LYS A 116 10.66 -19.50 -2.00
N LEU A 117 11.73 -18.92 -2.51
CA LEU A 117 12.70 -19.53 -3.40
C LEU A 117 13.30 -20.85 -2.88
N PHE A 118 13.51 -20.94 -1.56
CA PHE A 118 14.15 -22.10 -0.90
C PHE A 118 13.17 -23.15 -0.37
N GLU A 119 11.85 -22.94 -0.43
CA GLU A 119 10.89 -23.94 0.03
C GLU A 119 10.90 -25.16 -0.90
N ARG A 120 11.32 -26.33 -0.40
CA ARG A 120 11.37 -27.58 -1.18
C ARG A 120 9.99 -28.05 -1.66
N ARG A 121 8.94 -27.73 -0.92
CA ARG A 121 7.55 -28.02 -1.27
C ARG A 121 6.91 -26.76 -1.84
N ILE A 122 6.86 -26.65 -3.16
CA ILE A 122 6.19 -25.53 -3.83
C ILE A 122 4.69 -25.70 -3.66
N VAL A 123 4.07 -24.78 -2.94
CA VAL A 123 2.61 -24.67 -2.84
C VAL A 123 2.16 -23.68 -3.91
N LEU A 124 1.39 -24.18 -4.89
CA LEU A 124 0.78 -23.31 -5.89
C LEU A 124 -0.35 -22.49 -5.24
N PRO A 125 -0.55 -21.23 -5.67
CA PRO A 125 -1.73 -20.47 -5.29
C PRO A 125 -3.01 -21.25 -5.62
N GLU A 126 -3.98 -21.16 -4.74
CA GLU A 126 -5.32 -21.68 -4.99
C GLU A 126 -5.98 -20.88 -6.12
N LEU A 127 -6.64 -21.59 -7.04
CA LEU A 127 -7.34 -20.97 -8.16
C LEU A 127 -8.75 -20.60 -7.73
N LEU A 128 -9.23 -19.42 -8.16
CA LEU A 128 -10.58 -18.96 -7.84
C LEU A 128 -11.67 -19.62 -8.69
N HIS A 129 -11.32 -20.18 -9.85
CA HIS A 129 -12.26 -20.87 -10.72
C HIS A 129 -12.29 -22.37 -10.42
N GLU A 130 -13.47 -22.97 -10.53
CA GLU A 130 -13.68 -24.39 -10.23
C GLU A 130 -13.53 -25.26 -11.48
N GLN A 131 -14.08 -24.78 -12.60
CA GLN A 131 -14.06 -25.48 -13.88
C GLN A 131 -13.47 -24.59 -14.98
N VAL A 132 -12.84 -25.23 -15.97
CA VAL A 132 -12.32 -24.56 -17.16
C VAL A 132 -12.90 -25.22 -18.41
N VAL A 133 -13.43 -24.41 -19.31
CA VAL A 133 -13.84 -24.82 -20.66
C VAL A 133 -12.95 -24.16 -21.70
N GLU A 134 -12.48 -24.97 -22.64
CA GLU A 134 -11.76 -24.51 -23.80
C GLU A 134 -12.72 -24.26 -24.96
N ILE A 135 -12.75 -23.04 -25.46
CA ILE A 135 -13.57 -22.61 -26.57
C ILE A 135 -12.82 -22.84 -27.88
N ASP A 136 -13.50 -23.47 -28.83
CA ASP A 136 -13.03 -23.58 -30.20
C ASP A 136 -13.22 -22.24 -30.92
N GLU A 137 -12.20 -21.40 -30.83
CA GLU A 137 -12.09 -20.12 -31.52
C GLU A 137 -10.62 -19.73 -31.66
N ARG A 138 -10.29 -18.89 -32.64
CA ARG A 138 -9.00 -18.18 -32.67
C ARG A 138 -9.05 -16.95 -33.55
N VAL A 139 -8.59 -15.82 -33.00
CA VAL A 139 -8.37 -14.58 -33.75
C VAL A 139 -6.88 -14.23 -33.71
N SER A 140 -6.33 -13.73 -34.81
CA SER A 140 -4.94 -13.25 -34.89
C SER A 140 -4.77 -11.88 -34.21
N VAL A 141 -3.53 -11.42 -34.05
CA VAL A 141 -3.26 -10.07 -33.52
C VAL A 141 -3.85 -8.95 -34.39
N ASP A 142 -3.93 -9.20 -35.70
CA ASP A 142 -4.45 -8.26 -36.72
C ASP A 142 -5.96 -8.37 -36.93
N GLY A 143 -6.62 -9.33 -36.28
CA GLY A 143 -8.08 -9.50 -36.32
C GLY A 143 -8.58 -10.53 -37.33
N GLU A 144 -7.68 -11.27 -37.98
CA GLU A 144 -8.05 -12.38 -38.85
C GLU A 144 -8.63 -13.52 -38.01
N VAL A 145 -9.83 -14.00 -38.37
CA VAL A 145 -10.45 -15.17 -37.73
C VAL A 145 -9.78 -16.42 -38.28
N LEU A 146 -8.85 -16.99 -37.51
CA LEU A 146 -8.12 -18.21 -37.85
C LEU A 146 -8.98 -19.45 -37.62
N VAL A 147 -9.80 -19.44 -36.56
CA VAL A 147 -10.78 -20.48 -36.25
C VAL A 147 -12.09 -19.78 -35.86
N PRO A 148 -13.19 -19.99 -36.61
CA PRO A 148 -14.50 -19.44 -36.25
C PRO A 148 -14.97 -19.94 -34.89
N LEU A 149 -15.76 -19.12 -34.19
CA LEU A 149 -16.35 -19.50 -32.91
C LEU A 149 -17.34 -20.67 -33.08
N ASP A 150 -17.08 -21.80 -32.42
CA ASP A 150 -18.05 -22.88 -32.26
C ASP A 150 -19.09 -22.54 -31.16
N GLU A 151 -20.13 -21.81 -31.56
CA GLU A 151 -21.21 -21.43 -30.66
C GLU A 151 -21.97 -22.62 -30.08
N ALA A 152 -22.16 -23.68 -30.85
CA ALA A 152 -22.92 -24.86 -30.43
C ALA A 152 -22.15 -25.63 -29.35
N GLY A 153 -20.85 -25.84 -29.57
CA GLY A 153 -19.95 -26.43 -28.59
C GLY A 153 -19.87 -25.59 -27.30
N ALA A 154 -19.73 -24.27 -27.43
CA ALA A 154 -19.70 -23.35 -26.29
C ALA A 154 -21.02 -23.40 -25.48
N ALA A 155 -22.17 -23.34 -26.15
CA ALA A 155 -23.48 -23.38 -25.48
C ALA A 155 -23.71 -24.71 -24.74
N ALA A 156 -23.31 -25.84 -25.34
CA ALA A 156 -23.41 -27.14 -24.69
C ALA A 156 -22.52 -27.23 -23.45
N ALA A 157 -21.28 -26.74 -23.53
CA ALA A 157 -20.35 -26.73 -22.40
C ALA A 157 -20.80 -25.79 -21.28
N PHE A 158 -21.29 -24.59 -21.62
CA PHE A 158 -21.84 -23.64 -20.64
C PHE A 158 -23.08 -24.20 -19.96
N ARG A 159 -23.97 -24.89 -20.69
CA ARG A 159 -25.16 -25.52 -20.11
C ARG A 159 -24.79 -26.62 -19.13
N ARG A 160 -23.81 -27.47 -19.47
CA ARG A 160 -23.30 -28.49 -18.55
C ARG A 160 -22.77 -27.88 -17.25
N ALA A 161 -21.93 -26.85 -17.34
CA ALA A 161 -21.41 -26.16 -16.17
C ALA A 161 -22.52 -25.50 -15.32
N PHE A 162 -23.55 -24.96 -15.98
CA PHE A 162 -24.74 -24.42 -15.31
C PHE A 162 -25.54 -25.52 -14.59
N ASP A 163 -25.72 -26.67 -15.24
CA ASP A 163 -26.40 -27.83 -14.66
C ASP A 163 -25.62 -28.42 -13.47
N ASP A 164 -24.29 -28.31 -13.48
CA ASP A 164 -23.39 -28.65 -12.36
C ASP A 164 -23.48 -27.65 -11.18
N GLY A 165 -24.25 -26.56 -11.32
CA GLY A 165 -24.54 -25.60 -10.24
C GLY A 165 -23.81 -24.27 -10.35
N LEU A 166 -22.93 -24.07 -11.35
CA LEU A 166 -22.21 -22.81 -11.51
C LEU A 166 -23.16 -21.70 -12.01
N ARG A 167 -23.05 -20.51 -11.42
CA ARG A 167 -23.88 -19.34 -11.76
C ARG A 167 -23.07 -18.12 -12.19
N ALA A 168 -21.75 -18.18 -12.01
CA ALA A 168 -20.80 -17.18 -12.48
C ALA A 168 -19.90 -17.74 -13.59
N ILE A 169 -19.55 -16.90 -14.56
CA ILE A 169 -18.60 -17.23 -15.63
C ILE A 169 -17.66 -16.06 -15.91
N ALA A 170 -16.38 -16.37 -16.08
CA ALA A 170 -15.35 -15.49 -16.61
C ALA A 170 -14.97 -15.92 -18.03
N ILE A 171 -15.00 -15.00 -19.00
CA ILE A 171 -14.69 -15.27 -20.41
C ILE A 171 -13.43 -14.51 -20.80
N VAL A 172 -12.39 -15.24 -21.21
CA VAL A 172 -11.05 -14.69 -21.50
C VAL A 172 -10.49 -15.33 -22.77
N LEU A 173 -10.58 -14.63 -23.90
CA LEU A 173 -10.06 -15.10 -25.18
C LEU A 173 -8.73 -14.43 -25.55
N MET A 174 -7.92 -15.14 -26.31
CA MET A 174 -6.68 -14.60 -26.87
C MET A 174 -7.00 -13.45 -27.83
N HIS A 175 -6.31 -12.33 -27.66
CA HIS A 175 -6.58 -11.07 -28.38
C HIS A 175 -7.99 -10.46 -28.19
N GLY A 176 -8.80 -11.02 -27.27
CA GLY A 176 -10.14 -10.50 -26.95
C GLY A 176 -10.17 -9.05 -26.49
N TYR A 177 -9.07 -8.53 -25.93
CA TYR A 177 -8.92 -7.12 -25.56
C TYR A 177 -9.04 -6.14 -26.74
N ARG A 178 -8.78 -6.59 -27.97
CA ARG A 178 -8.83 -5.79 -29.20
C ARG A 178 -9.96 -6.25 -30.12
N HIS A 179 -10.15 -7.56 -30.24
CA HIS A 179 -11.13 -8.17 -31.15
C HIS A 179 -12.24 -8.84 -30.35
N VAL A 180 -13.26 -8.05 -30.00
CA VAL A 180 -14.21 -8.38 -28.93
C VAL A 180 -15.36 -9.32 -29.34
N ALA A 181 -15.60 -9.48 -30.65
CA ALA A 181 -16.84 -10.09 -31.17
C ALA A 181 -17.13 -11.49 -30.61
N HIS A 182 -16.12 -12.37 -30.52
CA HIS A 182 -16.31 -13.72 -29.98
C HIS A 182 -16.63 -13.70 -28.48
N GLU A 183 -15.96 -12.84 -27.71
CA GLU A 183 -16.22 -12.69 -26.28
C GLU A 183 -17.65 -12.17 -26.02
N GLU A 184 -18.12 -11.20 -26.82
CA GLU A 184 -19.48 -10.67 -26.72
C GLU A 184 -20.53 -11.74 -27.02
N ARG A 185 -20.30 -12.56 -28.05
CA ARG A 185 -21.21 -13.63 -28.41
C ARG A 185 -21.29 -14.69 -27.32
N LEU A 186 -20.16 -15.12 -26.77
CA LEU A 186 -20.13 -16.04 -25.63
C LEU A 186 -20.86 -15.47 -24.40
N ALA A 187 -20.67 -14.18 -24.13
CA ALA A 187 -21.36 -13.52 -23.02
C ALA A 187 -22.89 -13.52 -23.22
N GLN A 188 -23.36 -13.35 -24.45
CA GLN A 188 -24.77 -13.47 -24.77
C GLN A 188 -25.29 -14.90 -24.53
N ILE A 189 -24.58 -15.91 -25.03
CA ILE A 189 -24.93 -17.33 -24.83
C ILE A 189 -25.01 -17.67 -23.34
N ALA A 190 -24.05 -17.22 -22.53
CA ALA A 190 -24.06 -17.44 -21.09
C ALA A 190 -25.30 -16.80 -20.41
N ARG A 191 -25.68 -15.58 -20.80
CA ARG A 191 -26.89 -14.92 -20.29
C ARG A 191 -28.17 -15.66 -20.71
N GLU A 192 -28.24 -16.13 -21.96
CA GLU A 192 -29.37 -16.91 -22.48
C GLU A 192 -29.55 -18.24 -21.72
N ILE A 193 -28.46 -18.85 -21.24
CA ILE A 193 -28.51 -20.06 -20.41
C ILE A 193 -28.97 -19.77 -18.98
N GLY A 194 -28.68 -18.57 -18.46
CA GLY A 194 -29.12 -18.12 -17.14
C GLY A 194 -28.01 -17.84 -16.13
N PHE A 195 -26.75 -17.74 -16.55
CA PHE A 195 -25.67 -17.28 -15.68
C PHE A 195 -26.00 -15.89 -15.11
N THR A 196 -26.00 -15.77 -13.77
CA THR A 196 -26.36 -14.53 -13.07
C THR A 196 -25.21 -13.52 -12.99
N GLN A 197 -23.98 -13.99 -13.19
CA GLN A 197 -22.78 -13.17 -13.31
C GLN A 197 -21.98 -13.60 -14.55
N VAL A 198 -21.71 -12.65 -15.44
CA VAL A 198 -20.94 -12.86 -16.68
C VAL A 198 -19.90 -11.75 -16.80
N SER A 199 -18.65 -12.08 -16.47
CA SER A 199 -17.51 -11.17 -16.58
C SER A 199 -16.73 -11.48 -17.85
N VAL A 200 -16.47 -10.45 -18.65
CA VAL A 200 -15.90 -10.59 -20.00
C VAL A 200 -14.63 -9.75 -20.09
N SER A 201 -13.53 -10.35 -20.55
CA SER A 201 -12.21 -9.78 -20.34
C SER A 201 -12.00 -8.42 -21.00
N HIS A 202 -12.54 -8.18 -22.20
CA HIS A 202 -12.47 -6.87 -22.86
C HIS A 202 -13.26 -5.76 -22.16
N ARG A 203 -14.17 -6.07 -21.24
CA ARG A 203 -14.92 -5.06 -20.46
C ARG A 203 -14.28 -4.84 -19.09
N VAL A 204 -13.79 -5.92 -18.49
CA VAL A 204 -13.22 -5.90 -17.14
C VAL A 204 -11.80 -5.36 -17.16
N SER A 205 -10.97 -5.79 -18.11
CA SER A 205 -9.56 -5.36 -18.24
C SER A 205 -9.17 -5.34 -19.74
N PRO A 206 -9.46 -4.24 -20.47
CA PRO A 206 -9.25 -4.09 -21.93
C PRO A 206 -7.77 -3.93 -22.34
N LEU A 207 -6.88 -4.70 -21.72
CA LEU A 207 -5.43 -4.59 -21.85
C LEU A 207 -4.81 -5.88 -22.41
N ILE A 208 -3.69 -5.74 -23.11
CA ILE A 208 -3.10 -6.79 -23.95
C ILE A 208 -2.69 -8.08 -23.21
N ARG A 209 -2.13 -7.97 -22.00
CA ARG A 209 -1.50 -9.10 -21.28
C ARG A 209 -2.53 -10.15 -20.83
N PHE A 210 -2.41 -11.38 -21.34
CA PHE A 210 -3.41 -12.45 -21.14
C PHE A 210 -3.59 -12.88 -19.68
N VAL A 211 -2.50 -13.20 -18.97
CA VAL A 211 -2.57 -13.68 -17.58
C VAL A 211 -3.20 -12.65 -16.63
N PRO A 212 -2.71 -11.39 -16.53
CA PRO A 212 -3.31 -10.42 -15.62
C PRO A 212 -4.72 -10.01 -16.04
N ARG A 213 -5.01 -9.92 -17.34
CA ARG A 213 -6.39 -9.71 -17.83
C ARG A 213 -7.30 -10.85 -17.38
N GLY A 214 -6.86 -12.09 -17.52
CA GLY A 214 -7.61 -13.27 -17.14
C GLY A 214 -7.85 -13.35 -15.63
N ASP A 215 -6.81 -13.16 -14.81
CA ASP A 215 -6.95 -13.16 -13.36
C ASP A 215 -7.91 -12.05 -12.88
N THR A 216 -7.83 -10.84 -13.45
CA THR A 216 -8.76 -9.74 -13.13
C THR A 216 -10.20 -10.08 -13.47
N THR A 217 -10.41 -10.73 -14.63
CA THR A 217 -11.75 -11.16 -15.08
C THR A 217 -12.33 -12.23 -14.16
N VAL A 218 -11.48 -13.15 -13.68
CA VAL A 218 -11.85 -14.17 -12.71
C VAL A 218 -12.18 -13.55 -11.34
N VAL A 219 -11.35 -12.63 -10.84
CA VAL A 219 -11.60 -11.89 -9.59
C VAL A 219 -12.93 -11.15 -9.64
N ASP A 220 -13.23 -10.47 -10.75
CA ASP A 220 -14.48 -9.76 -10.92
C ASP A 220 -15.69 -10.71 -10.87
N ALA A 221 -15.64 -11.83 -11.58
CA ALA A 221 -16.70 -12.85 -11.58
C ALA A 221 -16.89 -13.48 -10.18
N TYR A 222 -15.79 -13.68 -9.45
CA TYR A 222 -15.78 -14.28 -8.12
C TYR A 222 -16.39 -13.36 -7.05
N LEU A 223 -16.09 -12.06 -7.11
CA LEU A 223 -16.45 -11.11 -6.04
C LEU A 223 -17.73 -10.32 -6.31
N SER A 224 -18.06 -10.03 -7.57
CA SER A 224 -19.25 -9.22 -7.91
C SER A 224 -20.57 -9.75 -7.33
N PRO A 225 -20.84 -11.07 -7.29
CA PRO A 225 -22.05 -11.60 -6.66
C PRO A 225 -22.12 -11.34 -5.15
N VAL A 226 -21.00 -11.48 -4.44
CA VAL A 226 -20.89 -11.22 -2.99
C VAL A 226 -21.21 -9.76 -2.69
N LEU A 227 -20.60 -8.84 -3.45
CA LEU A 227 -20.83 -7.41 -3.31
C LEU A 227 -22.27 -7.04 -3.61
N ARG A 228 -22.86 -7.58 -4.68
CA ARG A 228 -24.25 -7.28 -5.05
C ARG A 228 -25.23 -7.67 -3.94
N ARG A 229 -25.02 -8.84 -3.30
CA ARG A 229 -25.84 -9.26 -2.14
C ARG A 229 -25.73 -8.27 -0.99
N TYR A 230 -24.51 -7.85 -0.65
CA TYR A 230 -24.28 -6.88 0.42
C TYR A 230 -24.89 -5.50 0.11
N VAL A 231 -24.68 -4.99 -1.10
CA VAL A 231 -25.27 -3.73 -1.58
C VAL A 231 -26.80 -3.79 -1.48
N GLN A 232 -27.41 -4.89 -1.92
CA GLN A 232 -28.87 -5.06 -1.85
C GLN A 232 -29.39 -5.09 -0.40
N GLN A 233 -28.67 -5.73 0.52
CA GLN A 233 -29.02 -5.75 1.94
C GLN A 233 -29.03 -4.34 2.54
N VAL A 234 -28.00 -3.53 2.26
CA VAL A 234 -27.90 -2.14 2.74
C VAL A 234 -28.99 -1.27 2.08
N ALA A 235 -29.12 -1.35 0.75
CA ALA A 235 -30.10 -0.59 -0.01
C ALA A 235 -31.55 -0.88 0.41
N ALA A 236 -31.87 -2.13 0.78
CA ALA A 236 -33.20 -2.51 1.27
C ALA A 236 -33.61 -1.75 2.55
N SER A 237 -32.64 -1.29 3.34
CA SER A 237 -32.87 -0.50 4.55
C SER A 237 -32.98 1.01 4.30
N MET A 238 -32.72 1.46 3.06
CA MET A 238 -32.53 2.87 2.71
C MET A 238 -33.38 3.29 1.50
N GLN A 239 -34.61 3.75 1.75
CA GLN A 239 -35.54 4.11 0.67
C GLN A 239 -35.33 5.56 0.20
N GLY A 240 -34.99 5.73 -1.08
CA GLY A 240 -34.83 7.04 -1.72
C GLY A 240 -33.58 7.81 -1.26
N VAL A 241 -32.59 7.12 -0.68
CA VAL A 241 -31.31 7.67 -0.27
C VAL A 241 -30.27 7.39 -1.36
N THR A 242 -29.44 8.36 -1.69
CA THR A 242 -28.31 8.14 -2.60
C THR A 242 -27.24 7.29 -1.90
N LEU A 243 -26.97 6.09 -2.42
CA LEU A 243 -25.99 5.17 -1.84
C LEU A 243 -24.78 5.05 -2.76
N GLN A 244 -23.60 5.44 -2.27
CA GLN A 244 -22.35 5.45 -3.03
C GLN A 244 -21.28 4.60 -2.36
N PHE A 245 -20.49 3.91 -3.17
CA PHE A 245 -19.40 3.07 -2.72
C PHE A 245 -18.05 3.62 -3.16
N MET A 246 -17.08 3.56 -2.23
CA MET A 246 -15.69 3.88 -2.49
C MET A 246 -15.07 2.80 -3.38
N GLN A 247 -14.36 3.23 -4.42
CA GLN A 247 -13.61 2.37 -5.32
C GLN A 247 -12.11 2.37 -4.97
N SER A 248 -11.39 1.33 -5.41
CA SER A 248 -9.94 1.19 -5.20
C SER A 248 -9.13 2.36 -5.76
N ASN A 249 -9.65 3.10 -6.75
CA ASN A 249 -9.01 4.25 -7.38
C ASN A 249 -9.17 5.57 -6.58
N GLY A 250 -9.91 5.56 -5.47
CA GLY A 250 -10.21 6.72 -4.62
C GLY A 250 -11.48 7.50 -5.00
N GLY A 251 -12.21 7.07 -6.02
CA GLY A 251 -13.47 7.66 -6.44
C GLY A 251 -14.70 6.99 -5.82
N LEU A 252 -15.82 7.70 -5.83
CA LEU A 252 -17.13 7.15 -5.53
C LEU A 252 -17.85 6.69 -6.80
N THR A 253 -18.65 5.64 -6.69
CA THR A 253 -19.57 5.17 -7.72
C THR A 253 -20.91 4.80 -7.11
N ASP A 254 -21.97 4.82 -7.90
CA ASP A 254 -23.28 4.32 -7.49
C ASP A 254 -23.24 2.84 -7.07
N ALA A 255 -24.08 2.48 -6.11
CA ALA A 255 -24.20 1.12 -5.60
C ALA A 255 -24.44 0.06 -6.68
N HIS A 256 -25.16 0.39 -7.76
CA HIS A 256 -25.47 -0.55 -8.83
C HIS A 256 -24.34 -0.73 -9.86
N THR A 257 -23.41 0.22 -9.94
CA THR A 257 -22.23 0.17 -10.83
C THR A 257 -20.99 -0.38 -10.14
N PHE A 258 -21.05 -0.64 -8.84
CA PHE A 258 -19.94 -1.16 -8.05
C PHE A 258 -19.58 -2.62 -8.40
N GLN A 259 -18.36 -2.85 -8.88
CA GLN A 259 -17.86 -4.14 -9.37
C GLN A 259 -16.80 -4.75 -8.45
N GLY A 260 -16.64 -6.08 -8.56
CA GLY A 260 -15.68 -6.87 -7.79
C GLY A 260 -14.25 -6.33 -7.86
N LYS A 261 -13.75 -6.09 -9.07
CA LYS A 261 -12.38 -5.62 -9.29
C LYS A 261 -12.07 -4.24 -8.70
N ASP A 262 -13.09 -3.39 -8.52
CA ASP A 262 -12.93 -2.00 -8.07
C ASP A 262 -13.18 -1.82 -6.57
N SER A 263 -13.46 -2.91 -5.85
CA SER A 263 -13.86 -2.87 -4.44
C SER A 263 -12.73 -3.18 -3.46
N ILE A 264 -11.65 -3.78 -3.95
CA ILE A 264 -10.55 -4.30 -3.16
C ILE A 264 -9.73 -3.12 -2.61
N LEU A 265 -9.48 -3.11 -1.31
CA LEU A 265 -8.82 -2.00 -0.60
C LEU A 265 -9.57 -0.64 -0.69
N SER A 266 -10.90 -0.66 -0.88
CA SER A 266 -11.72 0.56 -0.92
C SER A 266 -11.75 1.34 0.42
N GLY A 267 -11.66 0.67 1.58
CA GLY A 267 -11.60 1.34 2.89
C GLY A 267 -10.36 2.23 3.03
N PRO A 268 -9.14 1.65 2.94
CA PRO A 268 -7.88 2.40 2.94
C PRO A 268 -7.81 3.50 1.87
N ALA A 269 -8.47 3.28 0.72
CA ALA A 269 -8.59 4.31 -0.30
C ALA A 269 -9.28 5.59 0.21
N GLY A 270 -10.36 5.46 0.98
CA GLY A 270 -10.99 6.59 1.67
C GLY A 270 -10.02 7.32 2.60
N GLY A 271 -9.13 6.60 3.29
CA GLY A 271 -8.07 7.17 4.13
C GLY A 271 -7.12 8.07 3.37
N ILE A 272 -6.65 7.65 2.18
CA ILE A 272 -5.78 8.47 1.34
C ILE A 272 -6.49 9.72 0.84
N VAL A 273 -7.75 9.61 0.42
CA VAL A 273 -8.53 10.79 0.02
C VAL A 273 -8.65 11.75 1.19
N GLY A 274 -8.98 11.24 2.39
CA GLY A 274 -9.06 12.02 3.62
C GLY A 274 -7.76 12.77 3.89
N MET A 275 -6.65 12.03 3.98
CA MET A 275 -5.29 12.56 4.12
C MET A 275 -4.97 13.66 3.10
N ALA A 276 -5.15 13.40 1.80
CA ALA A 276 -4.77 14.35 0.76
C ALA A 276 -5.58 15.65 0.88
N ARG A 277 -6.90 15.54 1.10
CA ARG A 277 -7.79 16.70 1.19
C ARG A 277 -7.57 17.50 2.47
N VAL A 278 -7.43 16.85 3.64
CA VAL A 278 -7.16 17.58 4.89
C VAL A 278 -5.79 18.24 4.87
N SER A 279 -4.79 17.59 4.29
CA SER A 279 -3.44 18.15 4.17
C SER A 279 -3.38 19.34 3.23
N SER A 280 -3.96 19.24 2.02
CA SER A 280 -4.05 20.39 1.12
C SER A 280 -4.83 21.54 1.74
N ALA A 281 -5.92 21.25 2.46
CA ALA A 281 -6.70 22.27 3.17
C ALA A 281 -5.95 22.92 4.35
N ALA A 282 -4.93 22.24 4.90
CA ALA A 282 -3.98 22.75 5.87
C ALA A 282 -2.73 23.41 5.24
N GLY A 283 -2.66 23.49 3.91
CA GLY A 283 -1.55 24.12 3.16
C GLY A 283 -0.37 23.19 2.87
N PHE A 284 -0.56 21.87 2.93
CA PHE A 284 0.46 20.87 2.64
C PHE A 284 0.08 20.00 1.43
N ASP A 285 0.67 20.29 0.27
CA ASP A 285 0.39 19.56 -0.98
C ASP A 285 1.34 18.38 -1.26
N ARG A 286 2.34 18.20 -0.40
CA ARG A 286 3.35 17.13 -0.49
C ARG A 286 3.39 16.37 0.83
N VAL A 287 2.73 15.22 0.86
CA VAL A 287 2.51 14.45 2.09
C VAL A 287 2.73 12.96 1.92
N ILE A 288 3.15 12.34 3.03
CA ILE A 288 3.16 10.88 3.21
C ILE A 288 2.03 10.53 4.16
N GLY A 289 1.18 9.60 3.76
CA GLY A 289 0.13 9.04 4.60
C GLY A 289 0.69 7.98 5.53
N PHE A 290 0.28 8.03 6.79
CA PHE A 290 0.64 7.08 7.82
C PHE A 290 -0.60 6.70 8.62
N ASP A 291 -1.32 5.69 8.13
CA ASP A 291 -2.48 5.09 8.78
C ASP A 291 -2.03 3.91 9.63
N MET A 292 -2.04 4.02 10.96
CA MET A 292 -1.71 2.89 11.82
C MET A 292 -2.90 2.47 12.66
N GLY A 293 -3.34 1.24 12.41
CA GLY A 293 -4.41 0.58 13.15
C GLY A 293 -3.90 -0.45 14.16
N GLY A 294 -4.79 -1.34 14.56
CA GLY A 294 -4.48 -2.45 15.46
C GLY A 294 -3.72 -3.61 14.81
N THR A 295 -3.77 -3.79 13.49
CA THR A 295 -3.19 -4.97 12.84
C THR A 295 -2.03 -4.62 11.91
N SER A 296 -2.13 -3.49 11.22
CA SER A 296 -1.21 -3.08 10.17
C SER A 296 -1.05 -1.57 10.16
N THR A 297 -0.07 -1.12 9.36
CA THR A 297 0.08 0.28 8.95
C THR A 297 -0.07 0.36 7.44
N ASP A 298 -0.94 1.24 6.94
CA ASP A 298 -1.03 1.58 5.53
C ASP A 298 -0.30 2.89 5.25
N VAL A 299 0.55 2.86 4.22
CA VAL A 299 1.39 3.99 3.83
C VAL A 299 1.08 4.39 2.40
N SER A 300 0.98 5.69 2.15
CA SER A 300 0.71 6.27 0.83
C SER A 300 1.52 7.54 0.57
N HIS A 301 1.62 7.94 -0.70
CA HIS A 301 2.27 9.18 -1.12
C HIS A 301 1.28 10.05 -1.90
N TYR A 302 1.31 11.36 -1.66
CA TYR A 302 0.54 12.35 -2.41
C TYR A 302 1.37 13.62 -2.62
N ALA A 303 1.46 14.06 -3.87
CA ALA A 303 2.18 15.26 -4.28
C ALA A 303 1.39 16.02 -5.36
N GLY A 304 0.15 16.40 -5.03
CA GLY A 304 -0.79 17.07 -5.94
C GLY A 304 -1.64 16.14 -6.82
N GLU A 305 -1.23 14.89 -6.97
CA GLU A 305 -2.01 13.84 -7.64
C GLU A 305 -1.96 12.53 -6.85
N PHE A 306 -3.02 11.72 -6.96
CA PHE A 306 -3.05 10.38 -6.38
C PHE A 306 -2.19 9.41 -7.20
N GLU A 307 -1.26 8.73 -6.53
CA GLU A 307 -0.52 7.64 -7.15
C GLU A 307 -1.38 6.39 -7.26
N ARG A 308 -1.28 5.71 -8.41
CA ARG A 308 -2.01 4.48 -8.68
C ARG A 308 -1.09 3.40 -9.18
N GLU A 309 -1.33 2.17 -8.73
CA GLU A 309 -0.72 0.96 -9.24
C GLU A 309 -1.75 0.23 -10.11
N LEU A 310 -1.30 -0.24 -11.28
CA LEU A 310 -2.13 -0.99 -12.21
C LEU A 310 -2.06 -2.48 -11.92
N ASP A 311 -0.85 -3.02 -11.76
CA ASP A 311 -0.64 -4.45 -11.48
C ASP A 311 -0.42 -4.64 -9.97
N THR A 312 -1.36 -5.31 -9.30
CA THR A 312 -1.29 -5.58 -7.85
C THR A 312 -1.47 -7.08 -7.55
N LEU A 313 -0.96 -7.51 -6.39
CA LEU A 313 -1.12 -8.86 -5.87
C LEU A 313 -1.83 -8.79 -4.52
N VAL A 314 -3.06 -9.29 -4.44
CA VAL A 314 -3.88 -9.29 -3.22
C VAL A 314 -4.29 -10.71 -2.89
N ALA A 315 -4.04 -11.18 -1.67
CA ALA A 315 -4.33 -12.54 -1.23
C ALA A 315 -3.77 -13.65 -2.18
N GLY A 316 -2.59 -13.39 -2.76
CA GLY A 316 -1.94 -14.27 -3.73
C GLY A 316 -2.58 -14.28 -5.12
N VAL A 317 -3.60 -13.45 -5.36
CA VAL A 317 -4.29 -13.30 -6.65
C VAL A 317 -3.81 -12.03 -7.32
N ARG A 318 -3.41 -12.15 -8.59
CA ARG A 318 -2.94 -11.02 -9.39
C ARG A 318 -4.13 -10.30 -9.97
N MET A 319 -4.06 -8.98 -10.07
CA MET A 319 -5.09 -8.20 -10.72
C MET A 319 -4.46 -6.99 -11.41
N ARG A 320 -5.12 -6.57 -12.48
CA ARG A 320 -4.77 -5.39 -13.26
C ARG A 320 -5.96 -4.43 -13.27
N ALA A 321 -6.04 -3.60 -12.25
CA ALA A 321 -7.05 -2.56 -12.07
C ALA A 321 -6.38 -1.35 -11.41
N PRO A 322 -6.78 -0.11 -11.75
CA PRO A 322 -6.20 1.07 -11.16
C PRO A 322 -6.57 1.15 -9.68
N MET A 323 -5.60 0.92 -8.80
CA MET A 323 -5.75 1.02 -7.36
C MET A 323 -4.87 2.13 -6.85
N MET A 324 -5.30 2.88 -5.83
CA MET A 324 -4.38 3.80 -5.18
C MET A 324 -3.20 3.04 -4.60
N SER A 325 -2.03 3.65 -4.73
CA SER A 325 -0.76 3.06 -4.31
C SER A 325 -0.71 3.02 -2.78
N ILE A 326 -1.13 1.89 -2.22
CA ILE A 326 -1.14 1.64 -0.78
C ILE A 326 -0.12 0.55 -0.49
N HIS A 327 0.82 0.85 0.40
CA HIS A 327 1.76 -0.14 0.88
C HIS A 327 1.46 -0.48 2.33
N THR A 328 0.85 -1.64 2.54
CA THR A 328 0.56 -2.17 3.87
C THR A 328 1.80 -2.82 4.48
N VAL A 329 2.04 -2.52 5.74
CA VAL A 329 3.10 -3.10 6.58
C VAL A 329 2.45 -3.90 7.69
N ALA A 330 2.97 -5.10 7.95
CA ALA A 330 2.58 -5.93 9.09
C ALA A 330 3.14 -5.41 10.43
N ALA A 331 2.97 -4.10 10.66
CA ALA A 331 3.38 -3.38 11.85
C ALA A 331 2.18 -2.52 12.29
N GLY A 332 1.40 -2.99 13.26
CA GLY A 332 0.29 -2.27 13.89
C GLY A 332 0.37 -2.39 15.41
N GLY A 333 -0.60 -1.86 16.15
CA GLY A 333 -0.60 -1.95 17.63
C GLY A 333 -0.58 -3.40 18.17
N GLY A 334 -1.19 -4.32 17.44
CA GLY A 334 -1.30 -5.74 17.76
C GLY A 334 -0.16 -6.60 17.23
N SER A 335 0.83 -6.04 16.53
CA SER A 335 1.99 -6.81 16.06
C SER A 335 2.74 -7.43 17.23
N ILE A 336 2.95 -8.74 17.15
CA ILE A 336 3.48 -9.55 18.25
C ILE A 336 4.99 -9.31 18.41
N LEU A 337 5.45 -9.24 19.66
CA LEU A 337 6.86 -9.10 20.01
C LEU A 337 7.50 -10.48 20.18
N HIS A 338 8.57 -10.76 19.44
CA HIS A 338 9.28 -12.04 19.45
C HIS A 338 10.73 -11.88 19.89
N PHE A 339 11.23 -12.86 20.64
CA PHE A 339 12.65 -13.07 20.91
C PHE A 339 12.98 -14.54 20.64
N ASP A 340 14.06 -14.80 19.90
CA ASP A 340 14.46 -16.17 19.49
C ASP A 340 15.74 -16.68 20.15
N GLY A 341 16.17 -16.01 21.22
CA GLY A 341 17.43 -16.29 21.91
C GLY A 341 18.61 -15.44 21.43
N ALA A 342 18.50 -14.79 20.25
CA ALA A 342 19.54 -13.91 19.74
C ALA A 342 19.03 -12.55 19.27
N ARG A 343 17.84 -12.49 18.65
CA ARG A 343 17.29 -11.29 18.03
C ARG A 343 15.89 -10.96 18.53
N MET A 344 15.59 -9.67 18.62
CA MET A 344 14.25 -9.15 18.85
C MET A 344 13.58 -8.88 17.50
N ARG A 345 12.30 -9.24 17.36
CA ARG A 345 11.50 -9.05 16.13
C ARG A 345 10.09 -8.57 16.46
N VAL A 346 9.50 -7.80 15.55
CA VAL A 346 8.10 -7.33 15.65
C VAL A 346 7.32 -7.84 14.44
N GLY A 347 6.22 -8.55 14.69
CA GLY A 347 5.41 -9.18 13.65
C GLY A 347 6.14 -10.31 12.91
N PRO A 348 5.65 -10.72 11.72
CA PRO A 348 4.52 -10.15 10.98
C PRO A 348 3.16 -10.51 11.58
N ASP A 349 3.12 -11.48 12.50
CA ASP A 349 1.90 -11.93 13.14
C ASP A 349 1.28 -10.82 14.01
N SER A 350 -0.06 -10.80 14.07
CA SER A 350 -0.81 -9.84 14.88
C SER A 350 -1.76 -10.57 15.82
N ALA A 351 -1.88 -10.06 17.05
CA ALA A 351 -2.86 -10.52 18.02
C ALA A 351 -4.30 -10.07 17.71
N GLY A 352 -4.47 -9.15 16.74
CA GLY A 352 -5.76 -8.57 16.38
C GLY A 352 -6.47 -7.90 17.55
N ALA A 353 -7.80 -7.99 17.60
CA ALA A 353 -8.61 -7.57 18.75
C ALA A 353 -9.02 -8.74 19.67
N ASN A 354 -8.83 -9.98 19.22
CA ASN A 354 -9.14 -11.18 19.97
C ASN A 354 -8.15 -12.31 19.60
N PRO A 355 -7.30 -12.79 20.54
CA PRO A 355 -7.24 -12.40 21.95
C PRO A 355 -6.72 -10.97 22.17
N GLY A 356 -6.11 -10.34 21.16
CA GLY A 356 -5.57 -8.98 21.27
C GLY A 356 -4.28 -8.89 22.10
N PRO A 357 -3.74 -7.66 22.30
CA PRO A 357 -2.60 -7.41 23.19
C PRO A 357 -2.79 -7.99 24.59
N ALA A 358 -1.70 -8.25 25.32
CA ALA A 358 -1.76 -8.78 26.68
C ALA A 358 -2.59 -7.89 27.60
N CYS A 359 -2.47 -6.56 27.44
CA CYS A 359 -3.25 -5.58 28.19
C CYS A 359 -4.76 -5.60 27.94
N TYR A 360 -5.28 -6.35 26.95
CA TYR A 360 -6.72 -6.46 26.67
C TYR A 360 -7.45 -7.47 27.57
N ARG A 361 -6.74 -8.12 28.51
CA ARG A 361 -7.30 -9.05 29.52
C ARG A 361 -7.94 -10.32 28.92
N ARG A 362 -7.45 -10.78 27.77
CA ARG A 362 -7.95 -11.98 27.05
C ARG A 362 -6.89 -13.04 26.79
N GLY A 363 -5.76 -12.97 27.50
CA GLY A 363 -4.69 -13.96 27.43
C GLY A 363 -3.80 -13.88 26.19
N GLY A 364 -3.85 -12.79 25.42
CA GLY A 364 -3.02 -12.60 24.24
C GLY A 364 -1.53 -12.30 24.55
N PRO A 365 -0.66 -12.28 23.53
CA PRO A 365 0.80 -12.11 23.67
C PRO A 365 1.23 -10.65 23.91
N LEU A 366 2.52 -10.40 24.16
CA LEU A 366 3.07 -9.04 24.15
C LEU A 366 3.02 -8.46 22.73
N THR A 367 2.57 -7.21 22.57
CA THR A 367 2.49 -6.49 21.29
C THR A 367 3.07 -5.06 21.37
N VAL A 368 3.08 -4.35 20.24
CA VAL A 368 3.46 -2.92 20.17
C VAL A 368 2.62 -2.04 21.11
N THR A 369 1.32 -2.29 21.22
CA THR A 369 0.44 -1.62 22.19
C THR A 369 0.88 -1.87 23.63
N ASP A 370 1.28 -3.10 23.97
CA ASP A 370 1.83 -3.40 25.30
C ASP A 370 3.13 -2.64 25.56
N ALA A 371 3.99 -2.47 24.55
CA ALA A 371 5.19 -1.64 24.68
C ALA A 371 4.83 -0.16 24.95
N ASN A 372 3.83 0.40 24.28
CA ASN A 372 3.36 1.77 24.58
C ASN A 372 2.75 1.90 25.98
N VAL A 373 2.07 0.86 26.48
CA VAL A 373 1.57 0.82 27.87
C VAL A 373 2.74 0.73 28.86
N MET A 374 3.74 -0.12 28.60
CA MET A 374 4.93 -0.29 29.42
C MET A 374 5.70 1.03 29.59
N LEU A 375 5.83 1.79 28.51
CA LEU A 375 6.55 3.07 28.48
C LEU A 375 5.70 4.27 28.96
N GLY A 376 4.45 4.06 29.37
CA GLY A 376 3.56 5.13 29.79
C GLY A 376 3.14 6.09 28.66
N LYS A 377 3.33 5.71 27.39
CA LYS A 377 2.80 6.45 26.24
C LYS A 377 1.28 6.29 26.15
N LEU A 378 0.77 5.10 26.47
CA LEU A 378 -0.66 4.86 26.67
C LEU A 378 -0.98 4.76 28.16
N GLN A 379 -1.93 5.58 28.61
CA GLN A 379 -2.32 5.67 30.01
C GLN A 379 -3.68 4.96 30.20
N PRO A 380 -3.74 3.81 30.91
CA PRO A 380 -4.98 3.03 31.06
C PRO A 380 -6.18 3.82 31.58
N ARG A 381 -5.93 4.82 32.45
CA ARG A 381 -6.97 5.69 33.02
C ARG A 381 -7.67 6.58 31.98
N PHE A 382 -6.97 6.92 30.90
CA PHE A 382 -7.47 7.80 29.83
C PHE A 382 -7.79 7.03 28.55
N PHE A 383 -7.71 5.71 28.60
CA PHE A 383 -8.09 4.83 27.51
C PHE A 383 -9.52 4.30 27.74
N PRO A 384 -10.38 4.18 26.71
CA PRO A 384 -11.73 3.66 26.88
C PRO A 384 -11.77 2.31 27.61
N PRO A 385 -12.56 2.16 28.70
CA PRO A 385 -12.65 0.92 29.46
C PRO A 385 -13.58 -0.05 28.74
N VAL A 386 -13.08 -0.71 27.68
CA VAL A 386 -13.86 -1.61 26.82
C VAL A 386 -13.32 -3.05 26.83
N PHE A 387 -12.43 -3.36 27.77
CA PHE A 387 -11.72 -4.64 27.83
C PHE A 387 -12.26 -5.54 28.94
N GLY A 388 -11.64 -6.71 29.10
CA GLY A 388 -12.08 -7.70 30.07
C GLY A 388 -13.23 -8.57 29.58
N ARG A 389 -13.72 -9.41 30.48
CA ARG A 389 -14.78 -10.38 30.17
C ARG A 389 -16.13 -9.69 29.95
N ASP A 390 -16.38 -8.63 30.71
CA ASP A 390 -17.63 -7.89 30.70
C ASP A 390 -17.58 -6.60 29.84
N GLY A 391 -16.42 -6.33 29.20
CA GLY A 391 -16.26 -5.23 28.24
C GLY A 391 -16.31 -3.83 28.85
N ASN A 392 -15.93 -3.69 30.11
CA ASN A 392 -16.01 -2.45 30.89
C ASN A 392 -14.74 -2.16 31.72
N GLU A 393 -13.65 -2.89 31.47
CA GLU A 393 -12.40 -2.77 32.22
C GLU A 393 -11.34 -1.95 31.43
N PRO A 394 -10.44 -1.23 32.12
CA PRO A 394 -9.32 -0.54 31.48
C PRO A 394 -8.21 -1.52 31.05
N LEU A 395 -7.25 -1.02 30.27
CA LEU A 395 -6.03 -1.75 29.92
C LEU A 395 -5.32 -2.27 31.18
N ASP A 396 -4.83 -3.50 31.12
CA ASP A 396 -4.06 -4.12 32.21
C ASP A 396 -2.57 -3.77 32.10
N ALA A 397 -2.11 -2.80 32.88
CA ALA A 397 -0.69 -2.45 32.92
C ALA A 397 0.15 -3.39 33.80
N ASP A 398 -0.48 -4.16 34.69
CA ASP A 398 0.24 -5.04 35.61
C ASP A 398 0.74 -6.28 34.87
N ILE A 399 -0.09 -6.89 34.04
CA ILE A 399 0.32 -8.03 33.19
C ILE A 399 1.41 -7.64 32.19
N VAL A 400 1.38 -6.41 31.68
CA VAL A 400 2.41 -5.87 30.78
C VAL A 400 3.75 -5.78 31.50
N ARG A 401 3.78 -5.18 32.70
CA ARG A 401 5.00 -5.07 33.51
C ARG A 401 5.56 -6.43 33.90
N GLU A 402 4.71 -7.37 34.29
CA GLU A 402 5.11 -8.75 34.60
C GLU A 402 5.81 -9.41 33.40
N ARG A 403 5.19 -9.33 32.22
CA ARG A 403 5.70 -10.00 31.02
C ARG A 403 6.96 -9.37 30.45
N PHE A 404 7.08 -8.04 30.45
CA PHE A 404 8.35 -7.39 30.06
C PHE A 404 9.48 -7.66 31.06
N THR A 405 9.17 -7.81 32.35
CA THR A 405 10.16 -8.21 33.35
C THR A 405 10.69 -9.62 33.08
N ALA A 406 9.79 -10.56 32.76
CA ALA A 406 10.18 -11.91 32.37
C ALA A 406 11.02 -11.93 31.09
N LEU A 407 10.61 -11.17 30.07
CA LEU A 407 11.33 -11.09 28.80
C LEU A 407 12.72 -10.46 28.93
N ALA A 408 12.87 -9.42 29.77
CA ALA A 408 14.17 -8.82 30.07
C ALA A 408 15.12 -9.82 30.75
N ALA A 409 14.60 -10.65 31.66
CA ALA A 409 15.37 -11.71 32.30
C ALA A 409 15.80 -12.80 31.30
N GLU A 410 14.92 -13.16 30.36
CA GLU A 410 15.21 -14.11 29.28
C GLU A 410 16.33 -13.60 28.36
N ILE A 411 16.23 -12.34 27.90
CA ILE A 411 17.26 -11.71 27.06
C ILE A 411 18.61 -11.68 27.78
N ALA A 412 18.62 -11.32 29.07
CA ALA A 412 19.84 -11.30 29.86
C ALA A 412 20.46 -12.70 30.02
N ALA A 413 19.63 -13.74 30.19
CA ALA A 413 20.10 -15.11 30.28
C ALA A 413 20.68 -15.64 28.96
N ALA A 414 20.09 -15.27 27.82
CA ALA A 414 20.49 -15.76 26.51
C ALA A 414 21.69 -15.00 25.92
N THR A 415 21.76 -13.69 26.11
CA THR A 415 22.77 -12.81 25.47
C THR A 415 23.88 -12.34 26.41
N GLY A 416 23.69 -12.48 27.73
CA GLY A 416 24.57 -11.89 28.74
C GLY A 416 24.41 -10.37 28.91
N ARG A 417 23.60 -9.70 28.09
CA ARG A 417 23.35 -8.26 28.17
C ARG A 417 22.13 -7.98 29.05
N ARG A 418 22.33 -7.19 30.10
CA ARG A 418 21.24 -6.73 30.98
C ARG A 418 20.57 -5.52 30.37
N MET A 419 19.25 -5.60 30.20
CA MET A 419 18.39 -4.51 29.78
C MET A 419 17.24 -4.39 30.79
N SER A 420 16.80 -3.17 31.10
CA SER A 420 15.60 -2.96 31.88
C SER A 420 14.34 -3.35 31.07
N PRO A 421 13.21 -3.65 31.71
CA PRO A 421 11.94 -3.89 31.01
C PRO A 421 11.54 -2.73 30.07
N GLU A 422 11.83 -1.49 30.46
CA GLU A 422 11.61 -0.28 29.65
C GLU A 422 12.55 -0.23 28.44
N GLU A 423 13.83 -0.55 28.60
CA GLU A 423 14.79 -0.62 27.49
C GLU A 423 14.39 -1.71 26.47
N VAL A 424 13.88 -2.84 26.94
CA VAL A 424 13.35 -3.90 26.07
C VAL A 424 12.11 -3.41 25.32
N ALA A 425 11.15 -2.78 26.00
CA ALA A 425 9.95 -2.22 25.36
C ALA A 425 10.31 -1.13 24.33
N GLN A 426 11.23 -0.22 24.66
CA GLN A 426 11.73 0.80 23.75
C GLN A 426 12.43 0.18 22.53
N GLY A 427 13.26 -0.86 22.72
CA GLY A 427 13.92 -1.56 21.62
C GLY A 427 12.94 -2.19 20.63
N PHE A 428 11.82 -2.73 21.11
CA PHE A 428 10.75 -3.21 20.21
C PHE A 428 10.06 -2.06 19.46
N LEU A 429 9.83 -0.91 20.10
CA LEU A 429 9.31 0.27 19.41
C LEU A 429 10.28 0.78 18.34
N ASP A 430 11.58 0.78 18.62
CA ASP A 430 12.61 1.19 17.66
C ASP A 430 12.61 0.27 16.41
N ILE A 431 12.44 -1.04 16.61
CA ILE A 431 12.28 -2.01 15.51
C ILE A 431 10.99 -1.74 14.72
N ALA A 432 9.86 -1.53 15.41
CA ALA A 432 8.59 -1.22 14.76
C ALA A 432 8.67 0.07 13.94
N VAL A 433 9.26 1.14 14.50
CA VAL A 433 9.50 2.42 13.82
C VAL A 433 10.42 2.24 12.62
N ALA A 434 11.50 1.47 12.74
CA ALA A 434 12.40 1.16 11.63
C ALA A 434 11.66 0.44 10.48
N ASN A 435 10.81 -0.55 10.80
CA ASN A 435 10.01 -1.27 9.82
C ASN A 435 9.03 -0.33 9.09
N MET A 436 8.31 0.52 9.82
CA MET A 436 7.38 1.52 9.25
C MET A 436 8.13 2.55 8.39
N ALA A 437 9.26 3.07 8.85
CA ALA A 437 10.09 4.01 8.09
C ALA A 437 10.66 3.37 6.82
N ASN A 438 11.07 2.10 6.86
CA ASN A 438 11.56 1.40 5.66
C ASN A 438 10.46 1.21 4.62
N ALA A 439 9.22 0.95 5.03
CA ALA A 439 8.08 0.90 4.12
C ALA A 439 7.78 2.27 3.49
N ILE A 440 7.84 3.36 4.27
CA ILE A 440 7.72 4.72 3.73
C ILE A 440 8.83 5.01 2.70
N LYS A 441 10.08 4.62 2.97
CA LYS A 441 11.18 4.75 2.01
C LYS A 441 10.95 3.91 0.74
N LYS A 442 10.32 2.75 0.86
CA LYS A 442 9.98 1.88 -0.27
C LYS A 442 9.03 2.57 -1.24
N ILE A 443 7.99 3.24 -0.75
CA ILE A 443 7.04 3.94 -1.64
C ILE A 443 7.51 5.31 -2.12
N SER A 444 8.54 5.89 -1.50
CA SER A 444 9.00 7.25 -1.81
C SER A 444 10.35 7.29 -2.53
N VAL A 445 11.42 6.86 -1.85
CA VAL A 445 12.81 6.92 -2.35
C VAL A 445 13.01 6.00 -3.57
N GLN A 446 12.35 4.83 -3.61
CA GLN A 446 12.42 3.96 -4.81
C GLN A 446 11.83 4.63 -6.06
N ARG A 447 10.94 5.60 -5.88
CA ARG A 447 10.31 6.37 -6.96
C ARG A 447 11.03 7.69 -7.24
N GLY A 448 12.10 8.00 -6.49
CA GLY A 448 12.94 9.19 -6.70
C GLY A 448 12.44 10.44 -5.99
N TYR A 449 11.60 10.31 -4.95
CA TYR A 449 11.12 11.47 -4.17
C TYR A 449 12.04 11.81 -3.00
N ASP A 450 12.37 13.09 -2.85
CA ASP A 450 12.99 13.63 -1.64
C ASP A 450 11.92 14.04 -0.61
N ILE A 451 11.68 13.15 0.35
CA ILE A 451 10.67 13.30 1.38
C ILE A 451 11.06 14.25 2.53
N THR A 452 12.30 14.77 2.56
CA THR A 452 12.74 15.63 3.66
C THR A 452 12.01 16.98 3.72
N SER A 453 11.33 17.36 2.62
CA SER A 453 10.48 18.55 2.53
C SER A 453 8.98 18.28 2.75
N TYR A 454 8.60 17.01 2.90
CA TYR A 454 7.21 16.56 2.98
C TYR A 454 6.69 16.63 4.42
N THR A 455 5.36 16.60 4.55
CA THR A 455 4.68 16.47 5.85
C THR A 455 4.14 15.05 6.03
N LEU A 456 4.36 14.44 7.19
CA LEU A 456 3.80 13.13 7.53
C LEU A 456 2.37 13.32 8.06
N THR A 457 1.36 12.88 7.32
CA THR A 457 -0.04 12.95 7.76
C THR A 457 -0.39 11.66 8.48
N THR A 458 -0.59 11.75 9.80
CA THR A 458 -0.88 10.57 10.62
C THR A 458 -2.37 10.43 10.89
N PHE A 459 -2.84 9.20 10.78
CA PHE A 459 -4.21 8.80 11.08
C PHE A 459 -4.27 7.33 11.51
N GLY A 460 -5.47 6.84 11.80
CA GLY A 460 -5.67 5.59 12.51
C GLY A 460 -5.44 5.74 14.01
N GLY A 461 -6.08 4.88 14.81
CA GLY A 461 -6.08 5.01 16.27
C GLY A 461 -4.70 4.89 16.94
N ALA A 462 -3.72 4.30 16.25
CA ALA A 462 -2.36 4.13 16.74
C ALA A 462 -1.31 5.01 16.02
N GLY A 463 -1.67 5.73 14.95
CA GLY A 463 -0.73 6.53 14.17
C GLY A 463 -0.02 7.61 15.00
N GLY A 464 -0.80 8.41 15.72
CA GLY A 464 -0.27 9.48 16.58
C GLY A 464 0.70 9.00 17.67
N GLN A 465 0.69 7.70 18.00
CA GLN A 465 1.57 7.13 19.03
C GLN A 465 3.02 7.01 18.57
N HIS A 466 3.26 6.93 17.25
CA HIS A 466 4.58 6.69 16.66
C HIS A 466 5.01 7.76 15.66
N ALA A 467 4.12 8.69 15.27
CA ALA A 467 4.34 9.60 14.15
C ALA A 467 5.61 10.47 14.29
N CYS A 468 5.92 11.01 15.48
CA CYS A 468 7.15 11.78 15.69
C CYS A 468 8.41 10.92 15.50
N LEU A 469 8.43 9.70 16.03
CA LEU A 469 9.58 8.79 15.91
C LEU A 469 9.79 8.34 14.45
N VAL A 470 8.70 8.04 13.74
CA VAL A 470 8.73 7.71 12.30
C VAL A 470 9.22 8.91 11.49
N ALA A 471 8.72 10.12 11.76
CA ALA A 471 9.18 11.34 11.10
C ALA A 471 10.67 11.61 11.36
N ASP A 472 11.16 11.43 12.59
CA ASP A 472 12.58 11.56 12.93
C ASP A 472 13.45 10.54 12.16
N ALA A 473 13.01 9.27 12.08
CA ALA A 473 13.69 8.21 11.33
C ALA A 473 13.76 8.49 9.81
N LEU A 474 12.80 9.26 9.29
CA LEU A 474 12.68 9.66 7.88
C LEU A 474 13.26 11.05 7.58
N ALA A 475 13.75 11.77 8.59
CA ALA A 475 14.20 13.15 8.44
C ALA A 475 13.12 14.15 8.00
N MET A 476 11.84 13.86 8.32
CA MET A 476 10.73 14.73 8.02
C MET A 476 10.54 15.74 9.16
N PRO A 477 10.43 17.05 8.86
CA PRO A 477 10.38 18.08 9.90
C PRO A 477 9.00 18.28 10.52
N ARG A 478 7.94 17.74 9.89
CA ARG A 478 6.55 18.05 10.22
C ARG A 478 5.66 16.83 10.20
N VAL A 479 4.74 16.77 11.16
CA VAL A 479 3.63 15.81 11.23
C VAL A 479 2.31 16.58 11.30
N LEU A 480 1.29 16.12 10.59
CA LEU A 480 -0.08 16.62 10.66
C LEU A 480 -1.00 15.54 11.23
N ALA A 481 -1.75 15.85 12.28
CA ALA A 481 -2.80 15.01 12.82
C ALA A 481 -4.14 15.77 12.85
N HIS A 482 -5.11 15.29 12.08
CA HIS A 482 -6.45 15.87 12.00
C HIS A 482 -7.30 15.44 13.22
N PRO A 483 -8.28 16.23 13.71
CA PRO A 483 -9.15 15.85 14.85
C PRO A 483 -9.96 14.57 14.67
N LEU A 484 -10.14 14.16 13.41
CA LEU A 484 -10.82 12.93 13.04
C LEU A 484 -9.84 11.85 12.58
N ALA A 485 -8.57 11.92 13.01
CA ALA A 485 -7.52 10.97 12.64
C ALA A 485 -7.95 9.51 12.87
N GLY A 486 -8.64 9.21 13.97
CA GLY A 486 -9.11 7.85 14.27
C GLY A 486 -10.27 7.35 13.39
N VAL A 487 -10.89 8.21 12.59
CA VAL A 487 -12.00 7.89 11.64
C VAL A 487 -11.78 8.55 10.27
N LEU A 488 -10.53 8.84 9.91
CA LEU A 488 -10.21 9.67 8.76
C LEU A 488 -10.62 9.01 7.44
N SER A 489 -10.61 7.68 7.37
CA SER A 489 -11.06 6.93 6.19
C SER A 489 -12.52 7.18 5.87
N ALA A 490 -13.39 7.11 6.89
CA ALA A 490 -14.80 7.46 6.75
C ALA A 490 -14.98 8.93 6.37
N TYR A 491 -14.25 9.85 7.00
CA TYR A 491 -14.30 11.27 6.65
C TYR A 491 -13.85 11.53 5.19
N GLY A 492 -12.79 10.86 4.74
CA GLY A 492 -12.27 10.95 3.38
C GLY A 492 -13.24 10.44 2.33
N MET A 493 -14.06 9.43 2.64
CA MET A 493 -15.18 9.03 1.77
C MET A 493 -16.21 10.15 1.62
N GLY A 494 -16.44 10.94 2.66
CA GLY A 494 -17.26 12.14 2.60
C GLY A 494 -16.75 13.18 1.61
N LEU A 495 -15.44 13.38 1.60
CA LEU A 495 -14.71 14.33 0.75
C LEU A 495 -14.45 13.82 -0.68
N ALA A 496 -14.64 12.53 -0.92
CA ALA A 496 -14.40 11.92 -2.21
C ALA A 496 -15.41 12.40 -3.26
N GLU A 497 -14.90 12.49 -4.48
CA GLU A 497 -15.65 12.86 -5.67
C GLU A 497 -16.10 11.59 -6.41
N GLN A 498 -17.15 11.69 -7.22
CA GLN A 498 -17.46 10.63 -8.16
C GLN A 498 -16.40 10.60 -9.26
N VAL A 499 -15.95 9.41 -9.65
CA VAL A 499 -14.93 9.26 -10.69
C VAL A 499 -15.32 8.13 -11.64
N ALA A 500 -15.28 8.42 -12.93
CA ALA A 500 -15.35 7.40 -13.97
C ALA A 500 -14.01 7.39 -14.73
N MET A 501 -13.32 6.26 -14.69
CA MET A 501 -12.06 6.06 -15.42
C MET A 501 -12.26 4.99 -16.50
N ARG A 502 -11.69 5.25 -17.68
CA ARG A 502 -11.67 4.32 -18.81
C ARG A 502 -10.29 4.28 -19.42
N GLU A 503 -9.89 3.08 -19.84
CA GLU A 503 -8.59 2.82 -20.43
C GLU A 503 -8.74 1.87 -21.62
N ARG A 504 -7.89 2.04 -22.63
CA ARG A 504 -7.80 1.10 -23.76
C ARG A 504 -6.38 1.05 -24.33
N SER A 505 -5.91 -0.15 -24.69
CA SER A 505 -4.64 -0.32 -25.40
C SER A 505 -4.67 0.34 -26.78
N VAL A 506 -3.59 1.06 -27.11
CA VAL A 506 -3.34 1.66 -28.43
C VAL A 506 -2.26 0.85 -29.16
N GLU A 507 -1.12 0.62 -28.51
CA GLU A 507 0.06 -0.07 -29.04
C GLU A 507 0.55 0.50 -30.39
N HIS A 508 0.82 1.80 -30.41
CA HIS A 508 1.33 2.50 -31.60
C HIS A 508 2.58 3.33 -31.25
N ARG A 509 3.45 3.58 -32.23
CA ARG A 509 4.56 4.55 -32.05
C ARG A 509 4.00 5.95 -31.83
N LEU A 510 4.69 6.76 -31.01
CA LEU A 510 4.40 8.18 -30.84
C LEU A 510 4.92 8.98 -32.05
N ASP A 511 4.15 8.91 -33.13
CA ASP A 511 4.25 9.70 -34.35
C ASP A 511 2.88 10.35 -34.65
N ASP A 512 2.76 11.08 -35.76
CA ASP A 512 1.52 11.77 -36.11
C ASP A 512 0.31 10.82 -36.23
N ALA A 513 0.52 9.61 -36.75
CA ALA A 513 -0.53 8.61 -36.92
C ALA A 513 -0.97 8.03 -35.57
N GLY A 514 0.00 7.65 -34.72
CA GLY A 514 -0.26 7.17 -33.37
C GLY A 514 -0.91 8.23 -32.48
N HIS A 515 -0.51 9.49 -32.61
CA HIS A 515 -1.11 10.61 -31.91
C HIS A 515 -2.58 10.82 -32.32
N ALA A 516 -2.88 10.80 -33.63
CA ALA A 516 -4.25 10.91 -34.12
C ALA A 516 -5.13 9.73 -33.67
N GLN A 517 -4.59 8.51 -33.68
CA GLN A 517 -5.30 7.33 -33.17
C GLN A 517 -5.57 7.44 -31.67
N ALA A 518 -4.58 7.87 -30.89
CA ALA A 518 -4.74 8.08 -29.45
C ALA A 518 -5.78 9.16 -29.13
N ALA A 519 -5.84 10.23 -29.93
CA ALA A 519 -6.86 11.28 -29.79
C ALA A 519 -8.28 10.72 -29.95
N ALA A 520 -8.53 9.97 -31.04
CA ALA A 520 -9.83 9.33 -31.28
C ALA A 520 -10.22 8.36 -30.16
N VAL A 521 -9.24 7.60 -29.64
CA VAL A 521 -9.45 6.71 -28.50
C VAL A 521 -9.83 7.50 -27.24
N LEU A 522 -9.12 8.57 -26.93
CA LEU A 522 -9.41 9.40 -25.76
C LEU A 522 -10.80 10.04 -25.83
N ASP A 523 -11.24 10.49 -27.02
CA ASP A 523 -12.58 11.05 -27.21
C ASP A 523 -13.68 10.02 -26.90
N GLU A 524 -13.54 8.78 -27.37
CA GLU A 524 -14.49 7.70 -27.06
C GLU A 524 -14.52 7.36 -25.57
N LEU A 525 -13.34 7.26 -24.94
CA LEU A 525 -13.22 6.92 -23.52
C LEU A 525 -13.81 8.02 -22.62
N GLU A 526 -13.53 9.29 -22.93
CA GLU A 526 -14.07 10.44 -22.20
C GLU A 526 -15.59 10.55 -22.34
N ALA A 527 -16.12 10.36 -23.55
CA ALA A 527 -17.56 10.38 -23.79
C ALA A 527 -18.27 9.28 -22.99
N ALA A 528 -17.72 8.07 -22.96
CA ALA A 528 -18.26 6.97 -22.18
C ALA A 528 -18.21 7.22 -20.66
N ALA A 529 -17.10 7.76 -20.15
CA ALA A 529 -16.93 8.09 -18.74
C ALA A 529 -17.85 9.24 -18.31
N SER A 530 -18.00 10.26 -19.15
CA SER A 530 -18.90 11.40 -18.90
C SER A 530 -20.36 10.96 -18.88
N ALA A 531 -20.77 10.11 -19.83
CA ALA A 531 -22.12 9.55 -19.89
C ALA A 531 -22.46 8.72 -18.63
N GLU A 532 -21.49 7.98 -18.09
CA GLU A 532 -21.66 7.25 -16.83
C GLU A 532 -21.95 8.19 -15.65
N LEU A 533 -21.15 9.25 -15.46
CA LEU A 533 -21.36 10.16 -14.33
C LEU A 533 -22.66 10.96 -14.45
N VAL A 534 -23.05 11.37 -15.66
CA VAL A 534 -24.35 12.01 -15.89
C VAL A 534 -25.50 11.06 -15.54
N ALA A 535 -25.39 9.77 -15.88
CA ALA A 535 -26.39 8.78 -15.51
C ALA A 535 -26.50 8.56 -13.99
N GLN A 536 -25.43 8.83 -13.24
CA GLN A 536 -25.39 8.81 -11.76
C GLN A 536 -25.86 10.12 -11.11
N GLY A 537 -26.29 11.11 -11.91
CA GLY A 537 -26.88 12.36 -11.44
C GLY A 537 -25.93 13.56 -11.35
N GLU A 538 -24.69 13.44 -11.84
CA GLU A 538 -23.78 14.59 -11.96
C GLU A 538 -24.21 15.54 -13.08
N ALA A 539 -24.05 16.84 -12.87
CA ALA A 539 -24.34 17.83 -13.88
C ALA A 539 -23.20 17.86 -14.91
N ALA A 540 -23.53 17.71 -16.21
CA ALA A 540 -22.54 17.66 -17.29
C ALA A 540 -21.58 18.87 -17.29
N GLU A 541 -22.08 20.04 -16.93
CA GLU A 541 -21.33 21.30 -16.85
C GLU A 541 -20.27 21.34 -15.73
N ARG A 542 -20.39 20.44 -14.74
CA ARG A 542 -19.48 20.35 -13.58
C ARG A 542 -18.43 19.24 -13.73
N LEU A 543 -18.50 18.46 -14.81
CA LEU A 543 -17.55 17.38 -15.08
C LEU A 543 -16.19 17.95 -15.46
N ARG A 544 -15.13 17.32 -14.96
CA ARG A 544 -13.74 17.69 -15.22
C ARG A 544 -13.00 16.51 -15.83
N PRO A 545 -12.82 16.48 -17.17
CA PRO A 545 -12.06 15.43 -17.80
C PRO A 545 -10.55 15.64 -17.65
N ALA A 546 -9.82 14.55 -17.48
CA ALA A 546 -8.37 14.46 -17.47
C ALA A 546 -7.95 13.32 -18.41
N ARG A 547 -7.16 13.66 -19.43
CA ARG A 547 -6.68 12.73 -20.45
C ARG A 547 -5.19 12.44 -20.27
N ARG A 548 -4.80 11.17 -20.34
CA ARG A 548 -3.41 10.72 -20.19
C ARG A 548 -3.06 9.63 -21.20
N LEU A 549 -1.78 9.54 -21.55
CA LEU A 549 -1.21 8.40 -22.27
C LEU A 549 -0.24 7.66 -21.36
N LEU A 550 -0.17 6.34 -21.49
CA LEU A 550 0.93 5.55 -20.98
C LEU A 550 1.98 5.41 -22.08
N LEU A 551 3.16 6.01 -21.87
CA LEU A 551 4.27 5.94 -22.81
C LEU A 551 5.39 5.06 -22.26
N ARG A 552 6.06 4.34 -23.15
CA ARG A 552 7.28 3.55 -22.85
C ARG A 552 8.29 3.65 -23.98
N TYR A 553 9.55 3.33 -23.68
CA TYR A 553 10.53 3.10 -24.73
C TYR A 553 10.23 1.80 -25.48
N GLU A 554 10.50 1.79 -26.78
CA GLU A 554 10.34 0.60 -27.60
C GLU A 554 11.18 -0.57 -27.06
N GLY A 555 10.51 -1.70 -26.81
CA GLY A 555 11.11 -2.92 -26.29
C GLY A 555 11.21 -3.01 -24.75
N THR A 556 10.82 -1.98 -24.01
CA THR A 556 10.66 -2.04 -22.54
C THR A 556 9.20 -2.31 -22.16
N ASP A 557 8.96 -2.69 -20.90
CA ASP A 557 7.61 -2.96 -20.34
C ASP A 557 7.13 -1.90 -19.35
N THR A 558 8.00 -0.97 -18.96
CA THR A 558 7.64 0.08 -18.01
C THR A 558 7.09 1.29 -18.73
N SER A 559 5.79 1.52 -18.54
CA SER A 559 5.14 2.73 -19.01
C SER A 559 4.99 3.77 -17.90
N LEU A 560 5.08 5.04 -18.30
CA LEU A 560 4.88 6.19 -17.44
C LEU A 560 3.66 6.99 -17.94
N PRO A 561 2.77 7.41 -17.04
CA PRO A 561 1.65 8.27 -17.41
C PRO A 561 2.15 9.67 -17.74
N VAL A 562 1.61 10.25 -18.80
CA VAL A 562 1.85 11.64 -19.22
C VAL A 562 0.53 12.29 -19.61
N ALA A 563 0.36 13.54 -19.19
CA ALA A 563 -0.82 14.32 -19.54
C ALA A 563 -0.92 14.50 -21.06
N TRP A 564 -2.12 14.36 -21.60
CA TRP A 564 -2.37 14.52 -23.03
C TRP A 564 -1.96 15.92 -23.51
N GLY A 565 -1.29 15.99 -24.66
CA GLY A 565 -0.82 17.23 -25.24
C GLY A 565 -0.14 17.04 -26.60
N PRO A 566 0.54 18.08 -27.11
CA PRO A 566 1.37 17.98 -28.31
C PRO A 566 2.50 16.94 -28.13
N ILE A 567 2.93 16.30 -29.23
CA ILE A 567 3.97 15.25 -29.23
C ILE A 567 5.24 15.70 -28.50
N GLU A 568 5.69 16.93 -28.72
CA GLU A 568 6.89 17.47 -28.07
C GLU A 568 6.76 17.56 -26.54
N THR A 569 5.60 17.99 -26.06
CA THR A 569 5.31 18.05 -24.62
C THR A 569 5.25 16.66 -24.02
N LEU A 570 4.55 15.73 -24.69
CA LEU A 570 4.47 14.32 -24.28
C LEU A 570 5.85 13.69 -24.13
N ARG A 571 6.75 13.91 -25.10
CA ARG A 571 8.13 13.43 -25.06
C ARG A 571 8.91 14.05 -23.91
N ALA A 572 8.88 15.37 -23.77
CA ALA A 572 9.63 16.09 -22.74
C ALA A 572 9.18 15.70 -21.32
N ASP A 573 7.88 15.55 -21.11
CA ASP A 573 7.33 15.14 -19.82
C ASP A 573 7.66 13.67 -19.50
N PHE A 574 7.59 12.78 -20.50
CA PHE A 574 8.02 11.39 -20.36
C PHE A 574 9.50 11.31 -19.99
N GLU A 575 10.38 12.01 -20.70
CA GLU A 575 11.82 12.01 -20.42
C GLU A 575 12.15 12.59 -19.03
N ARG A 576 11.43 13.63 -18.61
CA ARG A 576 11.56 14.19 -17.25
C ARG A 576 11.19 13.15 -16.20
N ALA A 577 10.03 12.50 -16.33
CA ALA A 577 9.56 11.46 -15.42
C ALA A 577 10.49 10.24 -15.43
N TYR A 578 10.95 9.82 -16.60
CA TYR A 578 11.86 8.68 -16.77
C TYR A 578 13.21 8.94 -16.12
N ARG A 579 13.80 10.14 -16.32
CA ARG A 579 15.06 10.52 -15.67
C ARG A 579 14.90 10.63 -14.15
N GLN A 580 13.78 11.14 -13.65
CA GLN A 580 13.52 11.18 -12.20
C GLN A 580 13.49 9.77 -11.59
N ARG A 581 12.82 8.82 -12.27
CA ARG A 581 12.67 7.44 -11.76
C ARG A 581 13.94 6.60 -11.93
N PHE A 582 14.58 6.67 -13.10
CA PHE A 582 15.66 5.76 -13.49
C PHE A 582 17.05 6.41 -13.59
N ALA A 583 17.16 7.73 -13.52
CA ALA A 583 18.39 8.52 -13.60
C ALA A 583 19.12 8.53 -14.97
N PHE A 584 18.57 7.91 -16.02
CA PHE A 584 19.11 7.94 -17.39
C PHE A 584 18.00 8.02 -18.45
N LEU A 585 18.33 8.14 -19.74
CA LEU A 585 17.41 8.09 -20.89
C LEU A 585 17.89 7.08 -21.95
N LEU A 586 17.00 6.69 -22.87
CA LEU A 586 17.30 5.85 -24.02
C LEU A 586 17.07 6.62 -25.34
N PRO A 587 17.97 7.54 -25.73
CA PRO A 587 17.72 8.49 -26.81
C PRO A 587 17.53 7.85 -28.19
N ASP A 588 18.14 6.68 -28.42
CA ASP A 588 18.06 5.96 -29.71
C ASP A 588 16.78 5.12 -29.86
N ARG A 589 15.86 5.19 -28.90
CA ARG A 589 14.62 4.39 -28.88
C ARG A 589 13.40 5.25 -29.16
N ALA A 590 12.54 4.74 -30.03
CA ALA A 590 11.21 5.32 -30.24
C ALA A 590 10.36 5.19 -28.97
N LEU A 591 9.39 6.09 -28.81
CA LEU A 591 8.36 5.99 -27.78
C LEU A 591 7.15 5.26 -28.34
N ILE A 592 6.56 4.38 -27.53
CA ILE A 592 5.34 3.63 -27.82
C ILE A 592 4.24 4.15 -26.90
N ILE A 593 3.08 4.44 -27.48
CA ILE A 593 1.80 4.66 -26.80
C ILE A 593 1.24 3.28 -26.46
N GLU A 594 1.39 2.84 -25.21
CA GLU A 594 0.84 1.56 -24.73
C GLU A 594 -0.69 1.65 -24.65
N SER A 595 -1.20 2.62 -23.90
CA SER A 595 -2.62 2.82 -23.67
C SER A 595 -2.99 4.30 -23.56
N ALA A 596 -4.28 4.56 -23.75
CA ALA A 596 -4.90 5.85 -23.54
C ALA A 596 -5.89 5.75 -22.38
N ILE A 597 -5.90 6.78 -21.53
CA ILE A 597 -6.71 6.85 -20.32
C ILE A 597 -7.52 8.16 -20.34
N ALA A 598 -8.83 8.03 -20.14
CA ALA A 598 -9.70 9.16 -19.83
C ALA A 598 -10.30 8.98 -18.44
N GLU A 599 -10.08 9.97 -17.57
CA GLU A 599 -10.64 10.05 -16.24
C GLU A 599 -11.57 11.27 -16.19
N VAL A 600 -12.81 11.09 -15.76
CA VAL A 600 -13.76 12.19 -15.59
C VAL A 600 -14.09 12.26 -14.12
N LEU A 601 -13.84 13.42 -13.52
CA LEU A 601 -14.20 13.70 -12.14
C LEU A 601 -15.52 14.46 -12.10
N GLY A 602 -16.39 14.07 -11.16
CA GLY A 602 -17.59 14.80 -10.82
C GLY A 602 -17.28 16.14 -10.15
N ALA A 603 -18.34 16.78 -9.67
CA ALA A 603 -18.16 18.03 -8.95
C ALA A 603 -17.35 17.82 -7.66
N PRO A 604 -16.42 18.75 -7.33
CA PRO A 604 -15.76 18.72 -6.03
C PRO A 604 -16.84 18.80 -4.94
N ALA A 605 -16.67 17.99 -3.89
CA ALA A 605 -17.50 18.10 -2.71
C ALA A 605 -17.41 19.54 -2.20
N GLU A 606 -18.54 20.17 -1.85
CA GLU A 606 -18.52 21.51 -1.27
C GLU A 606 -17.66 21.47 0.00
N GLU A 607 -16.50 22.12 -0.04
CA GLU A 607 -15.71 22.47 1.14
C GLU A 607 -16.44 23.57 1.94
N SER A 608 -17.68 23.32 2.34
CA SER A 608 -18.24 24.05 3.47
C SER A 608 -17.32 23.74 4.63
N HIS A 609 -16.59 24.72 5.17
CA HIS A 609 -15.72 24.58 6.34
C HIS A 609 -16.40 23.66 7.36
N ILE A 610 -16.01 22.38 7.36
CA ILE A 610 -16.58 21.43 8.30
C ILE A 610 -15.80 21.71 9.57
N ALA A 611 -16.34 22.64 10.35
CA ALA A 611 -15.91 22.90 11.71
C ALA A 611 -15.76 21.55 12.41
N GLY A 612 -14.51 21.18 12.73
CA GLY A 612 -14.27 20.03 13.59
C GLY A 612 -15.03 20.19 14.90
N PRO A 613 -15.27 19.10 15.65
CA PRO A 613 -15.78 19.21 17.01
C PRO A 613 -14.88 20.19 17.78
N GLY A 614 -15.41 21.36 18.19
CA GLY A 614 -14.64 22.39 18.91
C GLY A 614 -14.43 23.74 18.20
N ALA A 615 -14.74 23.89 16.90
CA ALA A 615 -14.61 25.19 16.22
C ALA A 615 -15.69 26.24 16.62
N SER A 616 -16.61 25.89 17.52
CA SER A 616 -17.56 26.83 18.12
C SER A 616 -16.93 27.55 19.31
N GLY A 617 -16.13 28.58 19.04
CA GLY A 617 -15.61 29.45 20.09
C GLY A 617 -14.55 30.43 19.64
N ALA A 618 -14.92 31.46 18.86
CA ALA A 618 -14.15 32.70 18.77
C ALA A 618 -14.24 33.46 20.11
N GLY A 619 -13.75 32.86 21.19
CA GLY A 619 -13.48 33.51 22.46
C GLY A 619 -12.02 33.90 22.52
N ALA A 620 -11.71 35.07 23.07
CA ALA A 620 -10.35 35.52 23.32
C ALA A 620 -9.49 34.40 23.97
N PRO A 621 -8.17 34.34 23.70
CA PRO A 621 -7.28 33.33 24.27
C PRO A 621 -7.49 33.25 25.79
N SER A 622 -8.08 32.15 26.25
CA SER A 622 -8.24 31.91 27.69
C SER A 622 -6.85 31.64 28.28
N PRO A 623 -6.50 32.23 29.43
CA PRO A 623 -5.18 32.07 30.01
C PRO A 623 -5.03 30.65 30.60
N ALA A 624 -3.93 30.00 30.20
CA ALA A 624 -3.43 28.68 30.62
C ALA A 624 -4.23 27.45 30.13
N THR A 625 -3.82 26.91 28.99
CA THR A 625 -4.01 25.49 28.65
C THR A 625 -3.50 24.65 29.82
N THR A 626 -4.42 24.07 30.59
CA THR A 626 -4.06 23.32 31.79
C THR A 626 -4.06 21.83 31.45
N ALA A 627 -2.95 21.16 31.71
CA ALA A 627 -2.88 19.71 31.57
C ALA A 627 -3.93 19.06 32.49
N VAL A 628 -4.70 18.11 31.98
CA VAL A 628 -5.70 17.39 32.78
C VAL A 628 -5.05 16.43 33.77
N ALA A 629 -3.80 16.03 33.51
CA ALA A 629 -2.96 15.29 34.44
C ALA A 629 -1.47 15.46 34.10
N THR A 630 -0.62 15.14 35.07
CA THR A 630 0.80 14.84 34.85
C THR A 630 0.99 13.35 35.11
N VAL A 631 1.59 12.64 34.15
CA VAL A 631 1.74 11.18 34.18
C VAL A 631 3.18 10.78 33.86
N PRO A 632 3.67 9.64 34.39
CA PRO A 632 4.99 9.16 34.04
C PRO A 632 5.00 8.62 32.61
N MET A 633 5.96 9.06 31.79
CA MET A 633 6.25 8.52 30.47
C MET A 633 7.77 8.30 30.32
N PHE A 634 8.15 7.13 29.84
CA PHE A 634 9.52 6.82 29.47
C PHE A 634 9.77 7.33 28.04
N ALA A 635 10.73 8.24 27.90
CA ALA A 635 11.15 8.76 26.60
C ALA A 635 12.64 9.08 26.68
N GLY A 636 13.36 9.06 25.56
CA GLY A 636 14.78 9.45 25.52
C GLY A 636 15.64 8.84 26.65
N GLY A 637 15.41 7.56 26.98
CA GLY A 637 16.16 6.79 27.97
C GLY A 637 15.76 6.94 29.44
N ASP A 638 14.84 7.83 29.80
CA ASP A 638 14.48 8.10 31.20
C ASP A 638 12.96 8.29 31.39
N TRP A 639 12.49 8.00 32.61
CA TRP A 639 11.15 8.37 33.07
C TRP A 639 11.05 9.89 33.28
N ARG A 640 10.00 10.50 32.73
CA ARG A 640 9.70 11.93 32.87
C ARG A 640 8.25 12.18 33.25
N ASP A 641 8.05 13.14 34.14
CA ASP A 641 6.73 13.69 34.43
C ASP A 641 6.22 14.45 33.21
N THR A 642 5.18 13.92 32.59
CA THR A 642 4.71 14.33 31.27
C THR A 642 3.29 14.90 31.37
N PRO A 643 3.04 16.13 30.92
CA PRO A 643 1.71 16.69 30.89
C PRO A 643 0.83 15.98 29.85
N LEU A 644 -0.40 15.66 30.26
CA LEU A 644 -1.44 15.05 29.43
C LEU A 644 -2.56 16.06 29.23
N TYR A 645 -2.96 16.25 27.98
CA TYR A 645 -4.01 17.17 27.56
C TYR A 645 -5.14 16.43 26.86
N GLU A 646 -6.38 16.88 27.06
CA GLU A 646 -7.51 16.46 26.24
C GLU A 646 -7.61 17.36 25.02
N ARG A 647 -7.72 16.77 23.82
CA ARG A 647 -7.72 17.50 22.55
C ARG A 647 -8.76 18.62 22.51
N ASP A 648 -9.98 18.33 22.95
CA ASP A 648 -11.14 19.24 22.91
C ASP A 648 -10.99 20.45 23.85
N SER A 649 -10.06 20.37 24.81
CA SER A 649 -9.74 21.48 25.72
C SER A 649 -8.72 22.47 25.13
N LEU A 650 -8.08 22.13 24.00
CA LEU A 650 -7.02 22.93 23.41
C LEU A 650 -7.59 24.01 22.48
N ALA A 651 -7.32 25.27 22.80
CA ALA A 651 -7.69 26.39 21.95
C ALA A 651 -6.79 26.50 20.72
N THR A 652 -7.31 27.07 19.63
CA THR A 652 -6.53 27.46 18.44
C THR A 652 -5.30 28.29 18.82
N GLY A 653 -4.16 27.99 18.20
CA GLY A 653 -2.88 28.64 18.45
C GLY A 653 -2.13 28.13 19.69
N THR A 654 -2.73 27.24 20.49
CA THR A 654 -2.03 26.60 21.62
C THR A 654 -0.81 25.84 21.10
N ALA A 655 0.36 26.10 21.70
CA ALA A 655 1.60 25.39 21.44
C ALA A 655 1.98 24.52 22.66
N ILE A 656 2.34 23.25 22.41
CA ILE A 656 2.69 22.25 23.43
C ILE A 656 4.05 21.68 23.08
N ASP A 657 5.03 21.87 23.96
CA ASP A 657 6.37 21.30 23.81
C ASP A 657 6.40 19.87 24.35
N GLY A 658 7.06 18.98 23.62
CA GLY A 658 7.31 17.61 24.05
C GLY A 658 8.39 17.53 25.14
N PRO A 659 8.35 16.52 26.03
CA PRO A 659 7.41 15.40 26.05
C PRO A 659 6.00 15.83 26.50
N ALA A 660 4.97 15.42 25.74
CA ALA A 660 3.57 15.62 26.09
C ALA A 660 2.67 14.54 25.47
N ILE A 661 1.51 14.30 26.08
CA ILE A 661 0.49 13.37 25.57
C ILE A 661 -0.78 14.16 25.27
N VAL A 662 -1.33 13.99 24.07
CA VAL A 662 -2.65 14.53 23.70
C VAL A 662 -3.60 13.37 23.49
N VAL A 663 -4.61 13.23 24.35
CA VAL A 663 -5.64 12.21 24.24
C VAL A 663 -6.87 12.79 23.55
N GLU A 664 -7.53 11.96 22.74
CA GLU A 664 -8.78 12.28 22.06
C GLU A 664 -9.68 11.04 22.04
N ALA A 665 -10.95 11.22 21.70
CA ALA A 665 -11.93 10.13 21.78
C ALA A 665 -11.57 8.90 20.93
N THR A 666 -10.79 9.08 19.85
CA THR A 666 -10.51 8.03 18.86
C THR A 666 -9.03 7.71 18.66
N ALA A 667 -8.11 8.43 19.33
CA ALA A 667 -6.67 8.27 19.16
C ALA A 667 -5.88 8.82 20.37
N THR A 668 -4.56 8.62 20.34
CA THR A 668 -3.63 9.26 21.28
C THR A 668 -2.40 9.71 20.50
N THR A 669 -2.03 10.98 20.63
CA THR A 669 -0.87 11.58 19.96
C THR A 669 0.23 11.85 20.96
N ILE A 670 1.44 11.35 20.68
CA ILE A 670 2.62 11.56 21.51
C ILE A 670 3.47 12.66 20.88
N VAL A 671 3.68 13.75 21.63
CA VAL A 671 4.61 14.81 21.26
C VAL A 671 5.96 14.45 21.88
N GLU A 672 6.84 13.83 21.09
CA GLU A 672 8.15 13.38 21.55
C GLU A 672 9.06 14.55 21.97
N PRO A 673 10.05 14.33 22.86
CA PRO A 673 11.02 15.36 23.22
C PRO A 673 11.65 16.05 21.99
N GLY A 674 11.63 17.40 21.98
CA GLY A 674 12.14 18.21 20.88
C GLY A 674 11.13 18.47 19.74
N TRP A 675 9.92 17.93 19.83
CA TRP A 675 8.80 18.31 18.98
C TRP A 675 7.89 19.32 19.68
N ARG A 676 7.23 20.18 18.89
CA ARG A 676 6.21 21.13 19.37
C ARG A 676 4.94 20.89 18.58
N ALA A 677 3.83 20.64 19.25
CA ALA A 677 2.50 20.56 18.65
C ALA A 677 1.82 21.93 18.71
N THR A 678 1.24 22.39 17.59
CA THR A 678 0.46 23.63 17.53
C THR A 678 -0.94 23.35 16.99
N VAL A 679 -1.96 23.90 17.63
CA VAL A 679 -3.36 23.80 17.16
C VAL A 679 -3.59 24.80 16.02
N SER A 680 -3.89 24.33 14.81
CA SER A 680 -4.19 25.18 13.66
C SER A 680 -5.54 25.90 13.80
N GLU A 681 -5.81 26.89 12.95
CA GLU A 681 -7.14 27.56 12.88
C GLU A 681 -8.28 26.59 12.55
N ARG A 682 -7.97 25.49 11.87
CA ARG A 682 -8.91 24.43 11.52
C ARG A 682 -9.07 23.38 12.62
N GLY A 683 -8.28 23.50 13.70
CA GLY A 683 -8.23 22.53 14.77
C GLY A 683 -7.34 21.33 14.47
N ASP A 684 -6.42 21.38 13.51
CA ASP A 684 -5.42 20.32 13.32
C ASP A 684 -4.31 20.41 14.38
N LEU A 685 -3.62 19.31 14.68
CA LEU A 685 -2.33 19.34 15.36
C LEU A 685 -1.22 19.32 14.31
N VAL A 686 -0.46 20.41 14.24
CA VAL A 686 0.77 20.49 13.44
C VAL A 686 1.94 20.32 14.39
N LEU A 687 2.63 19.19 14.30
CA LEU A 687 3.82 18.92 15.10
C LEU A 687 5.06 19.25 14.29
N GLU A 688 5.92 20.10 14.83
CA GLU A 688 7.15 20.53 14.18
C GLU A 688 8.37 20.20 15.04
N ARG A 689 9.42 19.71 14.39
CA ARG A 689 10.69 19.44 15.05
C ARG A 689 11.43 20.77 15.28
N PHE A 690 11.42 21.30 16.50
CA PHE A 690 12.02 22.61 16.80
C PHE A 690 13.45 22.53 17.36
N VAL A 691 13.83 21.42 17.99
CA VAL A 691 15.24 21.17 18.37
C VAL A 691 15.97 20.48 17.20
N PRO A 692 17.21 20.81 16.84
CA PRO A 692 17.93 20.04 15.83
C PRO A 692 18.05 18.56 16.22
N ARG A 693 17.96 17.66 15.25
CA ARG A 693 18.20 16.23 15.49
C ARG A 693 19.65 16.04 15.94
N PRO A 694 19.93 15.14 16.90
CA PRO A 694 21.30 14.75 17.19
C PRO A 694 21.98 14.28 15.90
N LYS A 695 23.23 14.67 15.65
CA LYS A 695 24.01 14.07 14.56
C LYS A 695 24.05 12.56 14.83
N ARG A 696 23.79 11.74 13.78
CA ARG A 696 23.94 10.28 13.88
C ARG A 696 25.31 9.97 14.49
N VAL A 697 25.31 9.45 15.70
CA VAL A 697 26.52 8.96 16.35
C VAL A 697 26.94 7.72 15.56
N ALA A 698 28.23 7.61 15.21
CA ALA A 698 28.76 6.40 14.61
C ALA A 698 28.50 5.24 15.59
N VAL A 699 27.60 4.33 15.21
CA VAL A 699 27.32 3.13 15.99
C VAL A 699 28.60 2.29 15.98
N GLY A 700 29.04 1.84 17.15
CA GLY A 700 30.21 0.96 17.28
C GLY A 700 30.01 -0.38 16.57
N THR A 701 31.07 -1.19 16.47
CA THR A 701 31.03 -2.52 15.85
C THR A 701 30.46 -3.61 16.76
N ASP A 702 29.96 -3.26 17.95
CA ASP A 702 29.41 -4.22 18.90
C ASP A 702 28.05 -4.76 18.42
N ALA A 703 27.87 -6.08 18.53
CA ALA A 703 26.67 -6.78 18.09
C ALA A 703 25.49 -6.50 19.03
N ASP A 704 24.81 -5.37 18.82
CA ASP A 704 23.57 -5.01 19.48
C ASP A 704 22.37 -5.70 18.80
N PRO A 705 21.54 -6.50 19.52
CA PRO A 705 20.39 -7.21 18.95
C PRO A 705 19.39 -6.32 18.20
N VAL A 706 19.21 -5.06 18.61
CA VAL A 706 18.34 -4.09 17.94
C VAL A 706 19.00 -3.60 16.65
N MET A 707 20.28 -3.22 16.71
CA MET A 707 21.00 -2.68 15.56
C MET A 707 21.22 -3.72 14.46
N LEU A 708 21.45 -4.99 14.82
CA LEU A 708 21.58 -6.08 13.87
C LEU A 708 20.35 -6.18 12.95
N GLU A 709 19.15 -6.09 13.53
CA GLU A 709 17.91 -6.14 12.76
C GLU A 709 17.72 -4.87 11.91
N ILE A 710 18.04 -3.69 12.44
CA ILE A 710 17.97 -2.43 11.68
C ILE A 710 18.89 -2.46 10.46
N PHE A 711 20.15 -2.87 10.62
CA PHE A 711 21.11 -2.94 9.51
C PHE A 711 20.76 -4.02 8.49
N ASN A 712 20.28 -5.18 8.95
CA ASN A 712 19.79 -6.23 8.07
C ASN A 712 18.70 -5.71 7.12
N ASN A 713 17.70 -5.00 7.67
CA ASN A 713 16.62 -4.41 6.86
C ASN A 713 17.12 -3.34 5.88
N LEU A 714 18.12 -2.54 6.26
CA LEU A 714 18.70 -1.51 5.38
C LEU A 714 19.47 -2.10 4.21
N PHE A 715 20.35 -3.08 4.45
CA PHE A 715 21.14 -3.70 3.38
C PHE A 715 20.28 -4.53 2.42
N MET A 716 19.30 -5.27 2.94
CA MET A 716 18.34 -6.00 2.10
C MET A 716 17.54 -5.06 1.20
N SER A 717 17.09 -3.92 1.74
CA SER A 717 16.38 -2.90 0.97
C SER A 717 17.19 -2.36 -0.22
N ILE A 718 18.51 -2.14 -0.03
CA ILE A 718 19.38 -1.69 -1.12
C ILE A 718 19.48 -2.76 -2.23
N ALA A 719 19.68 -4.03 -1.87
CA ALA A 719 19.77 -5.12 -2.85
C ALA A 719 18.46 -5.29 -3.64
N GLU A 720 17.30 -5.24 -2.96
CA GLU A 720 15.98 -5.27 -3.60
C GLU A 720 15.76 -4.06 -4.53
N GLN A 721 16.22 -2.87 -4.14
CA GLN A 721 16.13 -1.67 -4.95
C GLN A 721 16.92 -1.77 -6.25
N MET A 722 18.13 -2.33 -6.19
CA MET A 722 18.92 -2.61 -7.40
C MET A 722 18.16 -3.55 -8.33
N GLY A 723 17.59 -4.62 -7.78
CA GLY A 723 16.82 -5.59 -8.54
C GLY A 723 15.59 -5.00 -9.22
N TYR A 724 14.83 -4.17 -8.50
CA TYR A 724 13.67 -3.48 -9.06
C TYR A 724 14.05 -2.52 -10.19
N ARG A 725 15.17 -1.77 -10.05
CA ARG A 725 15.66 -0.90 -11.12
C ARG A 725 16.07 -1.70 -12.36
N LEU A 726 16.75 -2.83 -12.18
CA LEU A 726 17.14 -3.71 -13.27
C LEU A 726 15.91 -4.28 -13.98
N GLN A 727 14.93 -4.80 -13.24
CA GLN A 727 13.69 -5.35 -13.78
C GLN A 727 12.94 -4.33 -14.65
N ASN A 728 12.74 -3.11 -14.15
CA ASN A 728 11.93 -2.09 -14.82
C ASN A 728 12.60 -1.51 -16.08
N THR A 729 13.92 -1.62 -16.18
CA THR A 729 14.68 -1.08 -17.31
C THR A 729 15.11 -2.18 -18.30
N ALA A 730 14.82 -3.43 -17.99
CA ALA A 730 15.21 -4.56 -18.81
C ALA A 730 14.34 -4.71 -20.08
N HIS A 731 15.02 -5.05 -21.18
CA HIS A 731 14.38 -5.44 -22.44
C HIS A 731 14.10 -6.95 -22.51
N SER A 732 14.94 -7.76 -21.86
CA SER A 732 14.83 -9.22 -21.85
C SER A 732 13.58 -9.66 -21.09
N VAL A 733 12.74 -10.46 -21.74
CA VAL A 733 11.57 -11.10 -21.10
C VAL A 733 12.00 -11.97 -19.91
N ASN A 734 13.17 -12.60 -19.98
CA ASN A 734 13.70 -13.40 -18.87
C ASN A 734 13.99 -12.53 -17.64
N ILE A 735 14.50 -11.31 -17.82
CA ILE A 735 14.78 -10.40 -16.69
C ILE A 735 13.49 -9.75 -16.19
N LYS A 736 12.67 -9.17 -17.09
CA LYS A 736 11.52 -8.34 -16.69
C LYS A 736 10.29 -9.13 -16.22
N GLU A 737 10.04 -10.33 -16.78
CA GLU A 737 8.89 -11.17 -16.42
C GLU A 737 9.28 -12.40 -15.59
N ARG A 738 10.36 -13.11 -15.96
CA ARG A 738 10.79 -14.32 -15.24
C ARG A 738 11.68 -14.04 -14.02
N LEU A 739 12.14 -12.80 -13.85
CA LEU A 739 13.05 -12.37 -12.79
C LEU A 739 14.35 -13.16 -12.76
N ASP A 740 14.87 -13.51 -13.94
CA ASP A 740 16.09 -14.27 -14.13
C ASP A 740 17.33 -13.37 -14.00
N PHE A 741 17.54 -12.87 -12.79
CA PHE A 741 18.70 -12.03 -12.40
C PHE A 741 18.92 -12.17 -10.89
N SER A 742 19.97 -11.55 -10.34
CA SER A 742 20.15 -11.39 -8.88
C SER A 742 20.95 -10.14 -8.61
N CYS A 743 20.70 -9.51 -7.46
CA CYS A 743 21.42 -8.34 -7.00
C CYS A 743 21.87 -8.57 -5.56
N ALA A 744 23.10 -8.18 -5.23
CA ALA A 744 23.68 -8.43 -3.94
C ALA A 744 24.70 -7.36 -3.51
N ILE A 745 24.91 -7.29 -2.20
CA ILE A 745 25.91 -6.43 -1.55
C ILE A 745 26.92 -7.36 -0.88
N PHE A 746 28.19 -7.03 -1.04
CA PHE A 746 29.32 -7.79 -0.52
C PHE A 746 30.22 -6.91 0.32
N ASP A 747 30.82 -7.47 1.38
CA ASP A 747 31.81 -6.74 2.18
C ASP A 747 33.10 -6.49 1.39
N ALA A 748 34.07 -5.82 2.03
CA ALA A 748 35.36 -5.49 1.41
C ALA A 748 36.18 -6.72 0.97
N ASP A 749 35.89 -7.91 1.51
CA ASP A 749 36.53 -9.18 1.18
C ASP A 749 35.73 -10.00 0.15
N GLY A 750 34.58 -9.49 -0.30
CA GLY A 750 33.71 -10.14 -1.27
C GLY A 750 32.76 -11.19 -0.67
N ASN A 751 32.58 -11.22 0.65
CA ASN A 751 31.58 -12.08 1.28
C ASN A 751 30.19 -11.47 1.18
N LEU A 752 29.18 -12.31 0.98
CA LEU A 752 27.79 -11.88 0.82
C LEU A 752 27.26 -11.25 2.12
N VAL A 753 26.76 -10.01 2.04
CA VAL A 753 26.14 -9.27 3.15
C VAL A 753 24.61 -9.29 3.05
N ALA A 754 24.09 -9.00 1.86
CA ALA A 754 22.65 -8.95 1.59
C ALA A 754 22.36 -9.26 0.11
N ASN A 755 21.16 -9.75 -0.18
CA ASN A 755 20.77 -10.09 -1.55
C ASN A 755 19.27 -9.93 -1.80
N ALA A 756 18.91 -9.67 -3.05
CA ALA A 756 17.53 -9.75 -3.52
C ALA A 756 17.14 -11.22 -3.80
N PRO A 757 15.91 -11.64 -3.47
CA PRO A 757 15.48 -13.04 -3.54
C PRO A 757 14.99 -13.44 -4.94
N HIS A 758 15.86 -13.40 -5.94
CA HIS A 758 15.48 -13.71 -7.33
C HIS A 758 15.87 -15.13 -7.75
N MET A 759 17.16 -15.51 -7.75
CA MET A 759 17.58 -16.83 -8.24
C MET A 759 18.69 -17.49 -7.39
N PRO A 760 18.50 -18.71 -6.84
CA PRO A 760 19.45 -19.30 -5.89
C PRO A 760 20.82 -19.61 -6.48
N VAL A 761 20.84 -20.00 -7.76
CA VAL A 761 22.07 -20.42 -8.42
C VAL A 761 23.07 -19.27 -8.52
N HIS A 762 22.59 -18.04 -8.73
CA HIS A 762 23.42 -16.83 -8.75
C HIS A 762 24.01 -16.55 -7.35
N LEU A 763 23.23 -16.69 -6.29
CA LEU A 763 23.67 -16.38 -4.92
C LEU A 763 24.85 -17.26 -4.46
N GLY A 764 24.91 -18.50 -4.93
CA GLY A 764 26.03 -19.40 -4.62
C GLY A 764 27.32 -19.04 -5.33
N SER A 765 27.27 -18.30 -6.45
CA SER A 765 28.42 -18.07 -7.33
C SER A 765 28.95 -16.64 -7.29
N MET A 766 28.08 -15.64 -7.06
CA MET A 766 28.44 -14.22 -7.14
C MET A 766 29.56 -13.82 -6.18
N GLY A 767 29.61 -14.39 -4.96
CA GLY A 767 30.70 -14.13 -4.02
C GLY A 767 32.07 -14.56 -4.57
N ALA A 768 32.12 -15.70 -5.26
CA ALA A 768 33.35 -16.16 -5.93
C ALA A 768 33.75 -15.23 -7.07
N SER A 769 32.78 -14.68 -7.82
CA SER A 769 32.99 -13.68 -8.87
C SER A 769 33.59 -12.39 -8.33
N VAL A 770 33.03 -11.85 -7.24
CA VAL A 770 33.54 -10.65 -6.57
C VAL A 770 34.96 -10.89 -6.07
N GLN A 771 35.19 -12.01 -5.37
CA GLN A 771 36.52 -12.37 -4.90
C GLN A 771 37.53 -12.58 -6.04
N ALA A 772 37.10 -13.05 -7.22
CA ALA A 772 37.96 -13.15 -8.39
C ALA A 772 38.39 -11.78 -8.90
N VAL A 773 37.46 -10.82 -9.00
CA VAL A 773 37.79 -9.43 -9.35
C VAL A 773 38.74 -8.81 -8.33
N ILE A 774 38.49 -9.02 -7.03
CA ILE A 774 39.40 -8.58 -5.96
C ILE A 774 40.80 -9.16 -6.17
N ARG A 775 40.94 -10.47 -6.37
CA ARG A 775 42.25 -11.12 -6.58
C ARG A 775 42.97 -10.61 -7.83
N GLU A 776 42.26 -10.28 -8.90
CA GLU A 776 42.87 -9.81 -10.15
C GLU A 776 43.29 -8.33 -10.10
N HIS A 777 42.68 -7.50 -9.24
CA HIS A 777 42.82 -6.04 -9.28
C HIS A 777 43.25 -5.37 -7.96
N VAL A 778 43.11 -6.05 -6.81
CA VAL A 778 43.58 -5.56 -5.51
C VAL A 778 44.92 -6.22 -5.22
N ALA A 779 45.99 -5.41 -5.12
CA ALA A 779 47.31 -5.93 -4.76
C ALA A 779 47.25 -6.65 -3.40
N PRO A 780 47.87 -7.83 -3.24
CA PRO A 780 47.90 -8.49 -1.94
C PRO A 780 48.54 -7.54 -0.91
N GLN A 781 47.79 -7.22 0.15
CA GLN A 781 48.37 -6.52 1.30
C GLN A 781 49.51 -7.39 1.82
N ALA A 782 50.72 -6.83 1.85
CA ALA A 782 51.86 -7.50 2.46
C ALA A 782 51.54 -7.73 3.93
N ASP A 783 51.47 -8.99 4.34
CA ASP A 783 51.41 -9.38 5.75
C ASP A 783 52.67 -8.83 6.44
N PRO A 784 52.55 -7.89 7.40
CA PRO A 784 53.70 -7.35 8.11
C PRO A 784 54.36 -8.39 9.04
N ASN A 785 53.77 -9.58 9.21
CA ASN A 785 54.29 -10.69 10.00
C ASN A 785 54.81 -11.87 9.17
N ALA A 786 54.84 -11.79 7.84
CA ALA A 786 55.46 -12.83 7.01
C ALA A 786 56.99 -12.74 7.11
N ALA A 787 57.53 -13.30 8.19
CA ALA A 787 58.95 -13.51 8.34
C ALA A 787 59.50 -14.32 7.16
N SER A 788 60.59 -13.79 6.60
CA SER A 788 61.44 -14.39 5.58
C SER A 788 61.72 -15.88 5.84
N GLY A 789 61.09 -16.76 5.07
CA GLY A 789 61.39 -18.19 5.00
C GLY A 789 61.73 -18.59 3.58
N ALA A 790 63.01 -18.50 3.21
CA ALA A 790 63.53 -19.08 1.98
C ALA A 790 63.53 -20.62 2.08
N GLY A 791 62.90 -21.31 1.12
CA GLY A 791 62.87 -22.77 1.08
C GLY A 791 62.29 -23.36 -0.21
N ALA A 792 63.18 -23.59 -1.18
CA ALA A 792 63.18 -24.50 -2.34
C ALA A 792 61.91 -25.27 -2.80
N ALA A 793 61.62 -25.07 -4.10
CA ALA A 793 61.34 -26.05 -5.17
C ALA A 793 60.24 -27.12 -5.02
N GLY A 794 59.21 -26.99 -5.87
CA GLY A 794 58.31 -28.05 -6.29
C GLY A 794 57.72 -27.72 -7.66
N ASP A 795 58.19 -28.43 -8.70
CA ASP A 795 57.79 -28.28 -10.10
C ASP A 795 56.34 -28.76 -10.36
N GLY A 796 55.50 -27.84 -10.81
CA GLY A 796 54.17 -28.08 -11.38
C GLY A 796 53.79 -26.86 -12.24
N PRO A 797 53.06 -27.02 -13.36
CA PRO A 797 52.98 -25.99 -14.39
C PRO A 797 52.34 -24.73 -13.81
N ALA A 798 53.09 -23.63 -13.84
CA ALA A 798 52.66 -22.32 -13.42
C ALA A 798 51.40 -21.92 -14.20
N ALA A 799 50.25 -21.94 -13.52
CA ALA A 799 49.10 -21.12 -13.91
C ALA A 799 49.60 -19.68 -13.93
N GLY A 800 49.63 -19.10 -15.13
CA GLY A 800 50.36 -17.87 -15.43
C GLY A 800 50.12 -16.78 -14.39
N SER A 801 51.22 -16.21 -13.90
CA SER A 801 51.24 -14.94 -13.18
C SER A 801 50.67 -13.86 -14.11
N ARG A 802 49.35 -13.65 -14.11
CA ARG A 802 48.78 -12.40 -14.54
C ARG A 802 49.28 -11.35 -13.53
N ARG A 803 50.03 -10.35 -14.01
CA ARG A 803 50.21 -9.12 -13.22
C ARG A 803 48.83 -8.67 -12.75
N PRO A 804 48.68 -8.19 -11.50
CA PRO A 804 47.44 -7.54 -11.11
C PRO A 804 47.12 -6.51 -12.19
N ARG A 805 45.90 -6.59 -12.71
CA ARG A 805 45.39 -5.64 -13.68
C ARG A 805 45.30 -4.26 -13.00
N ASP A 806 44.96 -3.24 -13.77
CA ASP A 806 44.85 -1.89 -13.23
C ASP A 806 44.04 -1.86 -11.92
N PRO A 807 44.50 -1.13 -10.89
CA PRO A 807 43.82 -1.08 -9.60
C PRO A 807 42.40 -0.56 -9.79
N LEU A 808 41.48 -1.10 -9.00
CA LEU A 808 40.08 -0.65 -8.97
C LEU A 808 40.01 0.85 -8.70
N LYS A 809 39.22 1.60 -9.48
CA LYS A 809 39.00 3.04 -9.32
C LYS A 809 37.52 3.37 -9.11
N PRO A 810 37.22 4.52 -8.46
CA PRO A 810 35.85 5.02 -8.39
C PRO A 810 35.21 5.12 -9.78
N GLY A 811 34.04 4.50 -9.95
CA GLY A 811 33.27 4.49 -11.20
C GLY A 811 33.54 3.30 -12.13
N ASP A 812 34.51 2.43 -11.82
CA ASP A 812 34.75 1.22 -12.61
C ASP A 812 33.59 0.22 -12.46
N VAL A 813 33.32 -0.53 -13.54
CA VAL A 813 32.36 -1.64 -13.56
C VAL A 813 33.00 -2.83 -14.25
N TYR A 814 33.00 -3.98 -13.58
CA TYR A 814 33.62 -5.22 -14.05
C TYR A 814 32.55 -6.19 -14.51
N MET A 815 32.81 -6.89 -15.61
CA MET A 815 31.90 -7.87 -16.16
C MET A 815 32.60 -9.22 -16.25
N LEU A 816 32.02 -10.25 -15.64
CA LEU A 816 32.59 -11.59 -15.56
C LEU A 816 31.58 -12.64 -16.06
N ASN A 817 32.07 -13.54 -16.91
CA ASN A 817 31.36 -14.73 -17.38
C ASN A 817 32.34 -15.91 -17.49
N ASP A 818 33.29 -15.97 -16.56
CA ASP A 818 34.26 -17.06 -16.51
C ASP A 818 33.73 -18.12 -15.53
N PRO A 819 33.36 -19.33 -16.00
CA PRO A 819 32.81 -20.37 -15.13
C PRO A 819 33.83 -20.87 -14.09
N TYR A 820 35.13 -20.64 -14.30
CA TYR A 820 36.18 -21.01 -13.33
C TYR A 820 36.44 -19.91 -12.30
N ALA A 821 35.84 -18.74 -12.46
CA ALA A 821 36.01 -17.59 -11.58
C ALA A 821 34.69 -17.14 -10.92
N GLY A 822 33.69 -18.02 -10.80
CA GLY A 822 32.39 -17.72 -10.18
C GLY A 822 31.22 -17.55 -11.15
N GLY A 823 31.46 -17.68 -12.47
CA GLY A 823 30.38 -17.82 -13.44
C GLY A 823 29.62 -19.15 -13.26
N THR A 824 28.30 -19.13 -13.43
CA THR A 824 27.42 -20.30 -13.34
C THR A 824 27.38 -21.07 -14.65
N HIS A 825 27.05 -20.38 -15.75
CA HIS A 825 27.06 -20.92 -17.10
C HIS A 825 27.18 -19.80 -18.14
N LEU A 826 27.56 -20.16 -19.38
CA LEU A 826 27.90 -19.19 -20.44
C LEU A 826 26.85 -18.09 -20.72
N PRO A 827 25.52 -18.30 -20.56
CA PRO A 827 24.55 -17.21 -20.67
C PRO A 827 24.56 -16.18 -19.53
N ASP A 828 25.11 -16.52 -18.35
CA ASP A 828 25.02 -15.68 -17.16
C ASP A 828 26.23 -14.76 -17.06
N VAL A 829 25.96 -13.50 -16.75
CA VAL A 829 27.00 -12.48 -16.65
C VAL A 829 26.89 -11.82 -15.28
N THR A 830 27.98 -11.82 -14.52
CA THR A 830 28.08 -11.07 -13.26
C THR A 830 28.65 -9.68 -13.55
N VAL A 831 27.98 -8.63 -13.07
CA VAL A 831 28.45 -7.24 -13.18
C VAL A 831 28.79 -6.77 -11.77
N ILE A 832 30.01 -6.27 -11.54
CA ILE A 832 30.53 -5.97 -10.22
C ILE A 832 31.03 -4.53 -10.18
N THR A 833 30.56 -3.76 -9.19
CA THR A 833 30.96 -2.36 -9.01
C THR A 833 31.52 -2.16 -7.60
N PRO A 834 32.80 -1.76 -7.45
CA PRO A 834 33.36 -1.36 -6.16
C PRO A 834 32.81 0.00 -5.70
N VAL A 835 32.44 0.11 -4.43
CA VAL A 835 31.99 1.36 -3.82
C VAL A 835 33.06 1.90 -2.88
N PHE A 836 33.51 3.12 -3.14
CA PHE A 836 34.57 3.79 -2.39
C PHE A 836 34.01 4.77 -1.35
N ASP A 837 34.84 5.16 -0.40
CA ASP A 837 34.59 6.32 0.46
C ASP A 837 34.57 7.65 -0.33
N GLU A 838 34.17 8.74 0.33
CA GLU A 838 34.08 10.07 -0.30
C GLU A 838 35.43 10.55 -0.87
N ALA A 839 36.54 10.08 -0.29
CA ALA A 839 37.89 10.39 -0.76
C ALA A 839 38.31 9.56 -2.00
N GLY A 840 37.60 8.47 -2.30
CA GLY A 840 37.93 7.56 -3.39
C GLY A 840 39.13 6.65 -3.08
N GLU A 841 39.53 6.52 -1.82
CA GLU A 841 40.77 5.86 -1.39
C GLU A 841 40.53 4.44 -0.89
N ARG A 842 39.42 4.23 -0.16
CA ARG A 842 39.10 2.94 0.45
C ARG A 842 37.81 2.37 -0.13
N ILE A 843 37.87 1.12 -0.57
CA ILE A 843 36.67 0.34 -0.91
C ILE A 843 35.94 0.01 0.40
N LEU A 844 34.68 0.42 0.46
CA LEU A 844 33.79 0.16 1.60
C LEU A 844 33.07 -1.19 1.43
N PHE A 845 32.57 -1.47 0.23
CA PHE A 845 31.82 -2.67 -0.13
C PHE A 845 31.76 -2.82 -1.66
N TYR A 846 31.21 -3.94 -2.14
CA TYR A 846 30.93 -4.17 -3.57
C TYR A 846 29.43 -4.37 -3.77
N VAL A 847 28.95 -3.99 -4.95
CA VAL A 847 27.61 -4.37 -5.43
C VAL A 847 27.74 -5.25 -6.66
N GLY A 848 26.87 -6.26 -6.75
CA GLY A 848 26.86 -7.25 -7.82
C GLY A 848 25.48 -7.60 -8.31
#